data_AF-A0A437MLL7-F1
#
_entry.id   AF-A0A437MLL7-F1
#
_cell.length_a   1.000
_cell.length_b   1.000
_cell.length_c   1.000
_cell.angle_alpha   90.00
_cell.angle_beta   90.00
_cell.angle_gamma   90.00
#
_symmetry.space_group_name_H-M   'P 1'
#
loop_
_entity.id
_entity.type
_entity.pdbx_description
1 polymer ?
#
loop_
_entity_poly.entity_id
_entity_poly.type
_entity_poly.pdbx_seq_one_letter_code
_entity_poly.pdbx_strand_id
1 'polypeptide(L)'
;MNEAEKDAQKHIIIKGAKVHNLKNLDVAIPKNKLVVVTGMSGSGKSSLAFDTLYAEGQRRYVESLSSYARQFLGRMNKPDVDYIKGIAPAIAIEQKVITSNPRSTVGTSTEIYDYLKLLFSRIGKTYSPLSGNIVKRDTVTDVINFVLSLPDDTQVTILCPLHPHNNRSLKEELAVLMQKGFVRVEYKGKLARIEALLEDESIAADTEMSTKKSKKADHTQSDADHSDVRIVIDRVTKNEEEETVSRLGDSIQTAFFEGKGDCYIRWQDGDAEQERFFCDRFELDGIRFEEPSPNFFSFNNPYGACKKCEGYGKVIGIDEDLVIPDKSKTVYEGAIAPWRGEKMREWNDRLVKNAIKFDFPIHRQYNQLTEEQQRLLWKGNSYFQGLDAFFKELEEQTYKIQYRVLLSRYRGKTTCPDCKGSRLRPDAAYVKINGKSITDIVLMPLDKAFEFFNGLELSAHDEKIGRRLLTEITNRLNFLNDVGLSYLTLNRLSNTLSGGESQRINLATSLGSSLVGSIYVLDEPSIGLHPRDTNRLIGVLKSLRDVGNTVLVVEHEEEVMKAADHIIDIGPEAGTHGGELIFTGTYTDIITDDKSLTGKYLSGREEIAIPTQRRKWNDHITIKGARENNLKHVTAKFPLGVLTVVTGVSGSGKTSLVKRILHPALQKTLGNYNGEQTGAYDAIEGDYNKIEQVELVDQNPIGRSSRSNPVTYVKAWDEIRNLYASQASAKAAGLKPSAFSFNVEGGRCDVCQGEGEVKIEMQFMADIFLTCEACNGNRFKQNVLDITYNEKNVSEVLNLTIDEAVEFFAKETKIINKIKPLVDVGLGYVHLGQSSNTLSGGEAQRIKLASFLVKGNNTNKTLFIFDEPTTGLHFADIKKLLKSFDALLNQGNTIIVIEHNMDVIKCADWIIDIGPEGGDRGGNVVFEGVPEDLIKQEGSYTGEYLRERFL
;
A
#
# COMPACT_ATOMS: atom_id res chain seq x y z
N MET A 1 -20.64 -42.39 -4.34
CA MET A 1 -21.51 -41.97 -3.22
C MET A 1 -22.12 -40.63 -3.60
N ASN A 2 -23.39 -40.39 -3.28
CA ASN A 2 -24.05 -39.13 -3.59
C ASN A 2 -23.49 -38.03 -2.68
N GLU A 3 -22.89 -36.96 -3.22
CA GLU A 3 -22.27 -35.90 -2.42
C GLU A 3 -23.28 -35.24 -1.47
N ALA A 4 -24.55 -35.14 -1.89
CA ALA A 4 -25.65 -34.60 -1.10
C ALA A 4 -26.06 -35.44 0.12
N GLU A 5 -25.58 -36.69 0.24
CA GLU A 5 -25.93 -37.62 1.33
C GLU A 5 -24.86 -37.70 2.43
N LYS A 6 -23.74 -36.97 2.31
CA LYS A 6 -22.70 -36.92 3.34
C LYS A 6 -23.21 -36.26 4.64
N ASP A 7 -22.53 -36.52 5.74
CA ASP A 7 -22.89 -35.97 7.06
C ASP A 7 -22.60 -34.46 7.15
N ALA A 8 -23.65 -33.67 7.39
CA ALA A 8 -23.60 -32.21 7.52
C ALA A 8 -22.87 -31.70 8.78
N GLN A 9 -22.60 -32.57 9.77
CA GLN A 9 -21.73 -32.23 10.89
C GLN A 9 -20.27 -32.14 10.45
N LYS A 10 -19.84 -33.05 9.56
CA LYS A 10 -18.46 -33.14 9.06
C LYS A 10 -18.22 -32.43 7.73
N HIS A 11 -19.28 -32.15 6.97
CA HIS A 11 -19.20 -31.51 5.66
C HIS A 11 -20.13 -30.30 5.56
N ILE A 12 -19.76 -29.36 4.70
CA ILE A 12 -20.66 -28.34 4.16
C ILE A 12 -21.26 -28.92 2.89
N ILE A 13 -22.58 -29.07 2.85
CA ILE A 13 -23.29 -29.71 1.75
C ILE A 13 -23.99 -28.64 0.95
N ILE A 14 -23.64 -28.52 -0.33
CA ILE A 14 -24.29 -27.66 -1.30
C ILE A 14 -25.07 -28.57 -2.24
N LYS A 15 -26.39 -28.35 -2.34
CA LYS A 15 -27.26 -29.09 -3.25
C LYS A 15 -27.89 -28.16 -4.28
N GLY A 16 -27.83 -28.57 -5.55
CA GLY A 16 -28.51 -27.94 -6.67
C GLY A 16 -28.06 -26.52 -6.94
N ALA A 17 -26.74 -26.24 -6.89
CA ALA A 17 -26.22 -24.91 -7.20
C ALA A 17 -26.38 -24.60 -8.70
N LYS A 18 -27.00 -23.46 -9.01
CA LYS A 18 -27.35 -22.97 -10.36
C LYS A 18 -26.88 -21.53 -10.62
N VAL A 19 -26.01 -21.01 -9.75
CA VAL A 19 -25.48 -19.66 -9.88
C VAL A 19 -24.62 -19.56 -11.15
N HIS A 20 -24.91 -18.56 -11.99
CA HIS A 20 -24.28 -18.33 -13.29
C HIS A 20 -24.35 -19.55 -14.23
N ASN A 21 -23.23 -20.23 -14.46
CA ASN A 21 -23.14 -21.38 -15.37
C ASN A 21 -23.16 -22.74 -14.66
N LEU A 22 -23.33 -22.78 -13.32
CA LEU A 22 -23.40 -24.04 -12.57
C LEU A 22 -24.62 -24.86 -12.98
N LYS A 23 -24.43 -26.15 -13.29
CA LYS A 23 -25.48 -27.03 -13.83
C LYS A 23 -26.11 -27.91 -12.75
N ASN A 24 -26.85 -27.28 -11.83
CA ASN A 24 -27.51 -27.98 -10.71
C ASN A 24 -26.52 -28.86 -9.92
N LEU A 25 -25.40 -28.26 -9.55
CA LEU A 25 -24.24 -28.95 -9.00
C LEU A 25 -24.45 -29.33 -7.53
N ASP A 26 -24.16 -30.59 -7.20
CA ASP A 26 -24.16 -31.14 -5.85
C ASP A 26 -22.72 -31.38 -5.39
N VAL A 27 -22.29 -30.80 -4.26
CA VAL A 27 -20.93 -30.96 -3.74
C VAL A 27 -20.90 -30.93 -2.22
N ALA A 28 -20.05 -31.76 -1.62
CA ALA A 28 -19.79 -31.73 -0.19
C ALA A 28 -18.32 -31.39 0.10
N ILE A 29 -18.13 -30.32 0.86
CA ILE A 29 -16.83 -29.76 1.23
C ILE A 29 -16.51 -30.23 2.66
N PRO A 30 -15.39 -30.94 2.91
CA PRO A 30 -15.04 -31.39 4.25
C PRO A 30 -14.67 -30.20 5.16
N LYS A 31 -15.18 -30.21 6.40
CA LYS A 31 -14.86 -29.16 7.39
C LYS A 31 -13.47 -29.36 7.98
N ASN A 32 -12.85 -28.27 8.42
CA ASN A 32 -11.53 -28.21 9.06
C ASN A 32 -10.41 -28.79 8.17
N LYS A 33 -10.57 -28.63 6.85
CA LYS A 33 -9.65 -29.09 5.82
C LYS A 33 -9.24 -27.93 4.91
N LEU A 34 -8.07 -28.08 4.28
CA LEU A 34 -7.62 -27.25 3.17
C LEU A 34 -8.18 -27.85 1.89
N VAL A 35 -9.17 -27.18 1.30
CA VAL A 35 -9.88 -27.62 0.10
C VAL A 35 -9.52 -26.70 -1.06
N VAL A 36 -9.07 -27.28 -2.17
CA VAL A 36 -8.75 -26.54 -3.38
C VAL A 36 -9.82 -26.74 -4.44
N VAL A 37 -10.34 -25.65 -5.00
CA VAL A 37 -11.23 -25.64 -6.16
C VAL A 37 -10.42 -25.28 -7.39
N THR A 38 -10.40 -26.16 -8.39
CA THR A 38 -9.64 -25.99 -9.63
C THR A 38 -10.51 -26.25 -10.87
N GLY A 39 -9.92 -26.07 -12.06
CA GLY A 39 -10.60 -26.17 -13.35
C GLY A 39 -10.31 -24.99 -14.29
N MET A 40 -10.81 -25.03 -15.53
CA MET A 40 -10.49 -24.00 -16.54
C MET A 40 -10.98 -22.57 -16.19
N SER A 41 -10.38 -21.54 -16.80
CA SER A 41 -10.85 -20.14 -16.65
C SER A 41 -12.32 -20.05 -17.08
N GLY A 42 -13.21 -19.56 -16.22
CA GLY A 42 -14.66 -19.50 -16.51
C GLY A 42 -15.42 -20.82 -16.33
N SER A 43 -14.85 -21.86 -15.71
CA SER A 43 -15.54 -23.13 -15.49
C SER A 43 -16.62 -23.10 -14.40
N GLY A 44 -16.69 -22.05 -13.57
CA GLY A 44 -17.65 -21.91 -12.47
C GLY A 44 -17.04 -21.96 -11.06
N LYS A 45 -15.71 -21.93 -10.93
CA LYS A 45 -15.00 -21.94 -9.64
C LYS A 45 -15.41 -20.80 -8.71
N SER A 46 -15.30 -19.57 -9.18
CA SER A 46 -15.68 -18.38 -8.41
C SER A 46 -17.18 -18.34 -8.14
N SER A 47 -18.00 -18.83 -9.08
CA SER A 47 -19.45 -18.95 -8.89
C SER A 47 -19.81 -19.91 -7.75
N LEU A 48 -19.08 -21.01 -7.57
CA LEU A 48 -19.26 -21.91 -6.43
C LEU A 48 -18.68 -21.31 -5.14
N ALA A 49 -17.44 -20.82 -5.18
CA ALA A 49 -16.71 -20.39 -3.99
C ALA A 49 -17.21 -19.05 -3.42
N PHE A 50 -17.33 -18.03 -4.28
CA PHE A 50 -17.66 -16.66 -3.88
C PHE A 50 -19.17 -16.38 -3.99
N ASP A 51 -19.75 -16.57 -5.17
CA ASP A 51 -21.14 -16.17 -5.44
C ASP A 51 -22.17 -17.11 -4.80
N THR A 52 -21.76 -18.35 -4.44
CA THR A 52 -22.61 -19.32 -3.75
C THR A 52 -22.22 -19.46 -2.28
N LEU A 53 -21.05 -20.04 -1.98
CA LEU A 53 -20.69 -20.40 -0.61
C LEU A 53 -20.42 -19.17 0.26
N TYR A 54 -19.52 -18.28 -0.14
CA TYR A 54 -19.22 -17.07 0.62
C TYR A 54 -20.43 -16.16 0.75
N ALA A 55 -21.13 -15.89 -0.37
CA ALA A 55 -22.32 -15.04 -0.37
C ALA A 55 -23.37 -15.54 0.62
N GLU A 56 -23.65 -16.85 0.64
CA GLU A 56 -24.63 -17.43 1.57
C GLU A 56 -24.13 -17.46 3.02
N GLY A 57 -22.83 -17.72 3.24
CA GLY A 57 -22.23 -17.71 4.58
C GLY A 57 -22.21 -16.32 5.21
N GLN A 58 -21.83 -15.31 4.43
CA GLN A 58 -21.87 -13.91 4.83
C GLN A 58 -23.30 -13.44 5.06
N ARG A 59 -24.22 -13.69 4.10
CA ARG A 59 -25.63 -13.29 4.22
C ARG A 59 -26.27 -13.83 5.50
N ARG A 60 -26.15 -15.14 5.77
CA ARG A 60 -26.73 -15.76 6.97
C ARG A 60 -26.16 -15.16 8.25
N TYR A 61 -24.87 -14.83 8.28
CA TYR A 61 -24.24 -14.19 9.42
C TYR A 61 -24.76 -12.75 9.60
N VAL A 62 -24.78 -11.93 8.55
CA VAL A 62 -25.21 -10.52 8.63
C VAL A 62 -26.72 -10.40 8.93
N GLU A 63 -27.55 -11.30 8.41
CA GLU A 63 -28.99 -11.37 8.75
C GLU A 63 -29.26 -11.64 10.25
N SER A 64 -28.26 -12.13 10.98
CA SER A 64 -28.32 -12.35 12.43
C SER A 64 -27.93 -11.12 13.24
N LEU A 65 -27.27 -10.11 12.65
CA LEU A 65 -26.74 -8.95 13.38
C LEU A 65 -27.84 -7.97 13.84
N SER A 66 -28.83 -7.68 12.99
CA SER A 66 -29.93 -6.78 13.36
C SER A 66 -31.19 -7.00 12.50
N SER A 67 -32.34 -6.60 13.03
CA SER A 67 -33.60 -6.55 12.26
C SER A 67 -33.53 -5.58 11.07
N TYR A 68 -32.79 -4.47 11.22
CA TYR A 68 -32.53 -3.50 10.16
C TYR A 68 -31.77 -4.13 8.99
N ALA A 69 -30.62 -4.76 9.26
CA ALA A 69 -29.81 -5.41 8.22
C ALA A 69 -30.62 -6.48 7.46
N ARG A 70 -31.44 -7.26 8.19
CA ARG A 70 -32.32 -8.28 7.60
C ARG A 70 -33.34 -7.70 6.60
N GLN A 71 -33.86 -6.50 6.83
CA GLN A 71 -34.82 -5.85 5.92
C GLN A 71 -34.19 -5.51 4.56
N PHE A 72 -32.93 -5.07 4.55
CA PHE A 72 -32.20 -4.74 3.32
C PHE A 72 -31.66 -5.98 2.61
N LEU A 73 -31.07 -6.92 3.35
CA LEU A 73 -30.56 -8.18 2.79
C LEU A 73 -31.66 -9.06 2.21
N GLY A 74 -32.88 -8.98 2.75
CA GLY A 74 -34.04 -9.68 2.18
C GLY A 74 -34.41 -9.24 0.76
N ARG A 75 -33.93 -8.07 0.30
CA ARG A 75 -34.12 -7.57 -1.07
C ARG A 75 -32.99 -7.97 -2.02
N MET A 76 -31.88 -8.51 -1.51
CA MET A 76 -30.82 -9.04 -2.35
C MET A 76 -31.25 -10.36 -2.97
N ASN A 77 -30.82 -10.58 -4.22
CA ASN A 77 -30.98 -11.88 -4.85
C ASN A 77 -30.20 -12.92 -4.04
N LYS A 78 -30.91 -13.93 -3.55
CA LYS A 78 -30.26 -15.08 -2.91
C LYS A 78 -29.51 -15.87 -3.99
N PRO A 79 -28.36 -16.46 -3.66
CA PRO A 79 -27.71 -17.41 -4.56
C PRO A 79 -28.71 -18.50 -4.98
N ASP A 80 -28.76 -18.82 -6.27
CA ASP A 80 -29.64 -19.85 -6.81
C ASP A 80 -29.11 -21.24 -6.46
N VAL A 81 -29.64 -21.79 -5.36
CA VAL A 81 -29.26 -23.08 -4.80
C VAL A 81 -30.46 -23.68 -4.07
N ASP A 82 -30.67 -24.99 -4.20
CA ASP A 82 -31.77 -25.68 -3.54
C ASP A 82 -31.62 -25.62 -2.01
N TYR A 83 -30.45 -25.99 -1.48
CA TYR A 83 -30.07 -25.71 -0.08
C TYR A 83 -28.56 -25.81 0.17
N ILE A 84 -28.11 -25.12 1.23
CA ILE A 84 -26.79 -25.31 1.84
C ILE A 84 -26.92 -25.68 3.32
N LYS A 85 -26.32 -26.80 3.74
CA LYS A 85 -26.28 -27.30 5.12
C LYS A 85 -24.86 -27.29 5.68
N GLY A 86 -24.73 -27.06 6.99
CA GLY A 86 -23.43 -27.12 7.68
C GLY A 86 -22.52 -25.91 7.44
N ILE A 87 -23.02 -24.84 6.84
CA ILE A 87 -22.27 -23.61 6.57
C ILE A 87 -21.97 -22.82 7.87
N ALA A 88 -20.76 -22.29 7.95
CA ALA A 88 -20.30 -21.41 9.02
C ALA A 88 -20.11 -19.98 8.48
N PRO A 89 -19.87 -18.97 9.34
CA PRO A 89 -19.56 -17.62 8.88
C PRO A 89 -18.37 -17.64 7.90
N ALA A 90 -18.56 -17.02 6.75
CA ALA A 90 -17.60 -17.03 5.66
C ALA A 90 -16.87 -15.68 5.54
N ILE A 91 -15.57 -15.75 5.31
CA ILE A 91 -14.67 -14.60 5.11
C ILE A 91 -14.00 -14.78 3.75
N ALA A 92 -14.22 -13.81 2.85
CA ALA A 92 -13.56 -13.80 1.54
C ALA A 92 -12.25 -13.00 1.60
N ILE A 93 -11.21 -13.52 0.97
CA ILE A 93 -9.94 -12.83 0.74
C ILE A 93 -9.71 -12.74 -0.78
N GLU A 94 -10.31 -11.71 -1.37
CA GLU A 94 -10.26 -11.39 -2.81
C GLU A 94 -9.09 -10.46 -3.15
N GLN A 95 -8.77 -10.36 -4.44
CA GLN A 95 -7.75 -9.48 -5.00
C GLN A 95 -8.19 -8.03 -5.21
N LYS A 96 -9.34 -7.64 -4.66
CA LYS A 96 -9.83 -6.27 -4.83
C LYS A 96 -8.92 -5.29 -4.10
N VAL A 97 -8.35 -4.37 -4.87
CA VAL A 97 -7.51 -3.29 -4.34
C VAL A 97 -8.33 -2.51 -3.32
N ILE A 98 -7.83 -2.47 -2.08
CA ILE A 98 -8.45 -1.72 -0.99
C ILE A 98 -8.58 -0.24 -1.41
N THR A 99 -9.73 0.35 -1.10
CA THR A 99 -10.13 1.68 -1.54
C THR A 99 -9.08 2.76 -1.27
N SER A 100 -9.16 3.82 -2.07
CA SER A 100 -8.18 4.88 -2.27
C SER A 100 -7.95 5.85 -1.11
N ASN A 101 -8.18 5.45 0.15
CA ASN A 101 -7.98 6.36 1.28
C ASN A 101 -6.49 6.74 1.40
N PRO A 102 -6.13 8.01 1.14
CA PRO A 102 -4.74 8.45 1.12
C PRO A 102 -4.06 8.42 2.50
N ARG A 103 -4.83 8.23 3.58
CA ARG A 103 -4.31 8.09 4.95
C ARG A 103 -4.07 6.64 5.35
N SER A 104 -4.60 5.66 4.62
CA SER A 104 -4.42 4.25 4.95
C SER A 104 -3.01 3.77 4.61
N THR A 105 -2.45 2.97 5.50
CA THR A 105 -1.10 2.37 5.42
C THR A 105 -1.15 0.87 5.70
N VAL A 106 -0.07 0.17 5.36
CA VAL A 106 0.15 -1.23 5.76
C VAL A 106 -0.02 -1.39 7.27
N GLY A 107 0.56 -0.49 8.08
CA GLY A 107 0.46 -0.55 9.53
C GLY A 107 -0.96 -0.37 10.08
N THR A 108 -1.80 0.45 9.43
CA THR A 108 -3.21 0.60 9.82
C THR A 108 -4.07 -0.55 9.32
N SER A 109 -3.82 -1.07 8.12
CA SER A 109 -4.57 -2.21 7.56
C SER A 109 -4.30 -3.52 8.31
N THR A 110 -3.15 -3.64 8.96
CA THR A 110 -2.73 -4.81 9.75
C THR A 110 -2.97 -4.64 11.24
N GLU A 111 -3.49 -3.47 11.66
CA GLU A 111 -3.66 -3.03 13.06
C GLU A 111 -2.35 -2.97 13.87
N ILE A 112 -1.19 -3.30 13.29
CA ILE A 112 0.12 -3.22 13.96
C ILE A 112 0.36 -1.81 14.47
N TYR A 113 -0.04 -0.79 13.69
CA TYR A 113 0.08 0.59 14.11
C TYR A 113 -0.74 0.92 15.36
N ASP A 114 -1.90 0.28 15.55
CA ASP A 114 -2.73 0.47 16.76
C ASP A 114 -2.05 -0.09 18.00
N TYR A 115 -1.46 -1.28 17.89
CA TYR A 115 -0.63 -1.85 18.95
C TYR A 115 0.63 -1.02 19.23
N LEU A 116 1.28 -0.48 18.19
CA LEU A 116 2.44 0.40 18.35
C LEU A 116 2.09 1.67 19.12
N LYS A 117 0.97 2.34 18.79
CA LYS A 117 0.52 3.53 19.55
C LYS A 117 0.34 3.22 21.03
N LEU A 118 -0.29 2.08 21.34
CA LEU A 118 -0.50 1.64 22.71
C LEU A 118 0.84 1.34 23.40
N LEU A 119 1.75 0.62 22.75
CA LEU A 119 3.06 0.27 23.31
C LEU A 119 3.87 1.54 23.63
N PHE A 120 4.01 2.45 22.66
CA PHE A 120 4.72 3.71 22.84
C PHE A 120 4.08 4.63 23.88
N SER A 121 2.75 4.63 24.03
CA SER A 121 2.10 5.39 25.10
C SER A 121 2.31 4.80 26.50
N ARG A 122 2.65 3.52 26.61
CA ARG A 122 2.74 2.81 27.89
C ARG A 122 4.17 2.69 28.41
N ILE A 123 5.11 2.34 27.53
CA ILE A 123 6.51 2.08 27.92
C ILE A 123 7.51 3.01 27.22
N GLY A 124 7.04 3.90 26.34
CA GLY A 124 7.89 4.86 25.64
C GLY A 124 8.46 5.91 26.60
N LYS A 125 9.76 6.17 26.51
CA LYS A 125 10.45 7.18 27.31
C LYS A 125 10.72 8.41 26.45
N THR A 126 10.36 9.59 26.94
CA THR A 126 10.62 10.85 26.23
C THR A 126 12.04 11.33 26.53
N TYR A 127 12.78 11.73 25.49
CA TYR A 127 14.14 12.25 25.61
C TYR A 127 14.19 13.70 25.13
N SER A 128 14.92 14.56 25.85
CA SER A 128 15.15 15.92 25.39
C SER A 128 16.02 15.95 24.13
N PRO A 129 15.66 16.72 23.09
CA PRO A 129 16.49 16.89 21.90
C PRO A 129 17.75 17.72 22.17
N LEU A 130 17.83 18.44 23.29
CA LEU A 130 18.98 19.28 23.66
C LEU A 130 20.03 18.49 24.45
N SER A 131 19.62 17.91 25.58
CA SER A 131 20.54 17.17 26.48
C SER A 131 20.61 15.67 26.20
N GLY A 132 19.62 15.08 25.54
CA GLY A 132 19.50 13.62 25.40
C GLY A 132 19.08 12.89 26.68
N ASN A 133 18.76 13.62 27.76
CA ASN A 133 18.30 13.04 29.02
C ASN A 133 16.80 12.67 28.99
N ILE A 134 16.40 11.74 29.87
CA ILE A 134 15.01 11.31 30.00
C ILE A 134 14.18 12.41 30.67
N VAL A 135 13.09 12.80 30.01
CA VAL A 135 12.08 13.70 30.56
C VAL A 135 11.15 12.89 31.44
N LYS A 136 11.00 13.30 32.70
CA LYS A 136 10.11 12.68 33.69
C LYS A 136 9.41 13.78 34.50
N ARG A 137 8.25 13.44 35.06
CA ARG A 137 7.66 14.22 36.15
C ARG A 137 8.18 13.65 37.45
N ASP A 138 8.76 14.49 38.29
CA ASP A 138 9.11 14.11 39.64
C ASP A 138 7.86 14.16 40.52
N THR A 139 7.50 13.02 41.10
CA THR A 139 6.44 12.97 42.10
C THR A 139 6.99 13.32 43.48
N VAL A 140 6.12 13.69 44.42
CA VAL A 140 6.50 13.87 45.84
C VAL A 140 7.26 12.64 46.36
N THR A 141 6.80 11.44 45.99
CA THR A 141 7.45 10.18 46.35
C THR A 141 8.86 10.04 45.76
N ASP A 142 9.12 10.51 44.54
CA ASP A 142 10.46 10.47 43.94
C ASP A 142 11.45 11.34 44.71
N VAL A 143 11.00 12.52 45.15
CA VAL A 143 11.81 13.44 45.97
C VAL A 143 12.04 12.86 47.35
N ILE A 144 11.02 12.27 47.98
CA ILE A 144 11.16 11.55 49.26
C ILE A 144 12.18 10.41 49.13
N ASN A 145 12.04 9.57 48.11
CA ASN A 145 12.95 8.45 47.88
C ASN A 145 14.39 8.93 47.66
N PHE A 146 14.58 10.07 46.97
CA PHE A 146 15.90 10.69 46.85
C PHE A 146 16.45 11.14 48.20
N VAL A 147 15.65 11.85 49.01
CA VAL A 147 16.08 12.30 50.34
C VAL A 147 16.40 11.11 51.26
N LEU A 148 15.60 10.04 51.22
CA LEU A 148 15.86 8.82 51.98
C LEU A 148 17.11 8.05 51.53
N SER A 149 17.55 8.24 50.27
CA SER A 149 18.81 7.66 49.77
C SER A 149 20.07 8.38 50.27
N LEU A 150 19.93 9.54 50.93
CA LEU A 150 21.05 10.26 51.55
C LEU A 150 21.45 9.61 52.89
N PRO A 151 22.69 9.83 53.37
CA PRO A 151 23.13 9.33 54.67
C PRO A 151 22.24 9.82 55.82
N ASP A 152 22.14 9.01 56.89
CA ASP A 152 21.46 9.42 58.13
C ASP A 152 22.07 10.70 58.72
N ASP A 153 21.23 11.50 59.39
CA ASP A 153 21.56 12.79 59.98
C ASP A 153 21.96 13.90 58.98
N THR A 154 21.78 13.67 57.67
CA THR A 154 21.99 14.71 56.66
C THR A 154 20.95 15.83 56.80
N GLN A 155 21.39 17.08 56.90
CA GLN A 155 20.49 18.23 56.89
C GLN A 155 20.07 18.58 55.47
N VAL A 156 18.76 18.58 55.23
CA VAL A 156 18.18 18.87 53.92
C VAL A 156 17.35 20.15 54.02
N THR A 157 17.60 21.08 53.09
CA THR A 157 16.82 22.32 52.92
C THR A 157 15.99 22.20 51.66
N ILE A 158 14.67 22.39 51.81
CA ILE A 158 13.70 22.37 50.71
C ILE A 158 13.44 23.81 50.28
N LEU A 159 13.68 24.10 49.02
CA LEU A 159 13.62 25.42 48.42
C LEU A 159 12.69 25.41 47.20
N CYS A 160 12.02 26.51 46.91
CA CYS A 160 11.31 26.71 45.64
C CYS A 160 11.53 28.13 45.10
N PRO A 161 11.49 28.36 43.77
CA PRO A 161 11.72 29.69 43.22
C PRO A 161 10.53 30.62 43.53
N LEU A 162 10.81 31.92 43.73
CA LEU A 162 9.77 32.93 43.83
C LEU A 162 9.35 33.38 42.43
N HIS A 163 8.07 33.20 42.09
CA HIS A 163 7.50 33.76 40.88
C HIS A 163 6.70 35.03 41.20
N PRO A 164 7.12 36.22 40.72
CA PRO A 164 6.40 37.46 41.00
C PRO A 164 5.00 37.45 40.37
N HIS A 165 4.03 38.03 41.07
CA HIS A 165 2.65 38.18 40.63
C HIS A 165 2.35 39.66 40.32
N ASN A 166 1.68 39.91 39.18
CA ASN A 166 1.11 41.22 38.81
C ASN A 166 2.11 42.40 38.84
N ASN A 167 3.38 42.20 38.48
CA ASN A 167 4.44 43.23 38.51
C ASN A 167 4.60 43.91 39.88
N ARG A 168 4.35 43.19 40.98
CA ARG A 168 4.61 43.66 42.35
C ARG A 168 6.11 43.85 42.58
N SER A 169 6.44 44.85 43.38
CA SER A 169 7.82 45.04 43.85
C SER A 169 8.26 43.87 44.74
N LEU A 170 9.58 43.64 44.83
CA LEU A 170 10.12 42.54 45.65
C LEU A 170 9.69 42.65 47.12
N LYS A 171 9.58 43.88 47.65
CA LYS A 171 9.10 44.13 49.03
C LYS A 171 7.64 43.72 49.22
N GLU A 172 6.78 43.96 48.24
CA GLU A 172 5.37 43.54 48.28
C GLU A 172 5.23 42.03 48.23
N GLU A 173 6.03 41.34 47.40
CA GLU A 173 6.04 39.87 47.36
C GLU A 173 6.54 39.25 48.67
N LEU A 174 7.63 39.80 49.23
CA LEU A 174 8.14 39.37 50.54
C LEU A 174 7.11 39.57 51.66
N ALA A 175 6.38 40.69 51.66
CA ALA A 175 5.30 40.92 52.62
C ALA A 175 4.15 39.92 52.47
N VAL A 176 3.79 39.55 51.24
CA VAL A 176 2.77 38.52 50.96
C VAL A 176 3.24 37.13 51.42
N LEU A 177 4.50 36.77 51.18
CA LEU A 177 5.08 35.52 51.69
C LEU A 177 5.04 35.45 53.22
N MET A 178 5.32 36.57 53.89
CA MET A 178 5.22 36.66 55.35
C MET A 178 3.78 36.48 55.84
N GLN A 179 2.78 37.06 55.14
CA GLN A 179 1.36 36.83 55.43
C GLN A 179 0.92 35.38 55.19
N LYS A 180 1.53 34.68 54.23
CA LYS A 180 1.33 33.23 53.99
C LYS A 180 2.03 32.35 55.05
N GLY A 181 2.84 32.94 55.94
CA GLY A 181 3.51 32.23 57.04
C GLY A 181 4.95 31.80 56.76
N PHE A 182 5.56 32.22 55.64
CA PHE A 182 6.97 31.97 55.38
C PHE A 182 7.84 32.92 56.21
N VAL A 183 8.93 32.40 56.80
CA VAL A 183 9.81 33.18 57.69
C VAL A 183 11.16 33.47 57.04
N ARG A 184 11.60 32.63 56.09
CA ARG A 184 12.94 32.67 55.50
C ARG A 184 12.87 32.59 53.97
N VAL A 185 13.78 33.31 53.34
CA VAL A 185 14.05 33.24 51.90
C VAL A 185 15.56 33.18 51.71
N GLU A 186 15.97 32.62 50.58
CA GLU A 186 17.30 32.77 50.05
C GLU A 186 17.31 33.95 49.09
N TYR A 187 18.15 34.95 49.35
CA TYR A 187 18.37 36.10 48.47
C TYR A 187 19.85 36.13 48.07
N LYS A 188 20.15 36.09 46.76
CA LYS A 188 21.52 36.07 46.23
C LYS A 188 22.41 34.98 46.86
N GLY A 189 21.84 33.79 47.06
CA GLY A 189 22.54 32.63 47.64
C GLY A 189 22.78 32.69 49.14
N LYS A 190 22.19 33.66 49.87
CA LYS A 190 22.26 33.73 51.34
C LYS A 190 20.88 33.62 51.97
N LEU A 191 20.79 32.80 53.00
CA LEU A 191 19.58 32.58 53.78
C LEU A 191 19.35 33.79 54.70
N ALA A 192 18.23 34.49 54.51
CA ALA A 192 17.83 35.64 55.29
C ALA A 192 16.40 35.49 55.83
N ARG A 193 16.10 36.19 56.94
CA ARG A 193 14.72 36.31 57.43
C ARG A 193 14.00 37.39 56.63
N ILE A 194 12.73 37.15 56.31
CA ILE A 194 11.93 38.09 55.52
C ILE A 194 11.83 39.46 56.20
N GLU A 195 11.64 39.49 57.53
CA GLU A 195 11.60 40.72 58.34
C GLU A 195 12.86 41.60 58.13
N ALA A 196 14.04 40.99 58.18
CA ALA A 196 15.31 41.69 58.01
C ALA A 196 15.51 42.23 56.58
N LEU A 197 14.93 41.57 55.56
CA LEU A 197 14.97 42.05 54.18
C LEU A 197 13.94 43.15 53.90
N LEU A 198 12.81 43.16 54.61
CA LEU A 198 11.82 44.24 54.51
C LEU A 198 12.35 45.55 55.09
N GLU A 199 13.19 45.48 56.12
CA GLU A 199 13.86 46.62 56.78
C GLU A 199 15.09 47.14 56.01
N ASP A 200 15.59 46.40 55.02
CA ASP A 200 16.76 46.80 54.23
C ASP A 200 16.39 47.89 53.21
N GLU A 201 16.94 49.09 53.39
CA GLU A 201 16.74 50.24 52.50
C GLU A 201 17.36 50.05 51.11
N SER A 202 18.27 49.08 50.94
CA SER A 202 18.93 48.79 49.66
C SER A 202 18.07 47.98 48.68
N ILE A 203 16.98 47.37 49.14
CA ILE A 203 15.97 46.71 48.30
C ILE A 203 14.98 47.79 47.86
N ALA A 204 15.20 48.33 46.66
CA ALA A 204 14.56 49.54 46.17
C ALA A 204 13.02 49.46 46.14
N ALA A 205 12.40 50.57 46.56
CA ALA A 205 11.01 50.88 46.31
C ALA A 205 10.89 51.45 44.89
N ASP A 206 10.52 50.62 43.92
CA ASP A 206 10.15 51.09 42.57
C ASP A 206 8.72 51.65 42.59
N THR A 207 8.60 52.87 43.07
CA THR A 207 7.39 53.67 42.91
C THR A 207 7.78 55.06 42.43
N GLU A 208 7.82 55.27 41.10
CA GLU A 208 7.19 56.42 40.43
C GLU A 208 7.29 56.39 38.89
N MET A 209 6.17 56.80 38.27
CA MET A 209 5.81 56.74 36.84
C MET A 209 6.84 57.31 35.83
N SER A 210 6.95 56.65 34.67
CA SER A 210 7.09 57.35 33.39
C SER A 210 5.86 57.08 32.50
N THR A 211 5.02 58.11 32.38
CA THR A 211 3.96 58.23 31.38
C THR A 211 4.57 58.83 30.12
N LYS A 212 4.81 58.03 29.08
CA LYS A 212 4.78 58.47 27.67
C LYS A 212 4.76 57.29 26.68
N LYS A 213 3.68 57.27 25.90
CA LYS A 213 3.37 56.46 24.71
C LYS A 213 4.57 55.85 23.98
N SER A 214 4.54 54.52 23.78
CA SER A 214 4.70 53.94 22.43
C SER A 214 4.06 52.55 22.36
N LYS A 215 3.20 52.36 21.35
CA LYS A 215 2.63 51.07 20.95
C LYS A 215 3.62 50.43 19.98
N LYS A 216 4.25 49.32 20.37
CA LYS A 216 4.45 48.10 19.55
C LYS A 216 5.27 47.09 20.37
N ALA A 217 4.83 45.84 20.26
CA ALA A 217 5.23 44.71 21.07
C ALA A 217 6.67 44.25 20.79
N ASP A 218 7.42 44.06 21.88
CA ASP A 218 8.43 43.01 22.06
C ASP A 218 8.50 42.72 23.58
N HIS A 219 7.99 41.57 24.00
CA HIS A 219 7.88 41.15 25.40
C HIS A 219 9.17 40.46 25.88
N THR A 220 10.29 41.18 26.00
CA THR A 220 11.54 40.61 26.54
C THR A 220 12.39 41.61 27.32
N GLN A 221 11.81 42.39 28.24
CA GLN A 221 12.63 43.21 29.17
C GLN A 221 11.83 43.72 30.39
N SER A 222 11.76 42.90 31.46
CA SER A 222 11.67 43.35 32.87
C SER A 222 11.83 42.22 33.92
N ASP A 223 12.51 41.10 33.62
CA ASP A 223 12.56 39.92 34.54
C ASP A 223 13.84 39.83 35.40
N ALA A 224 14.74 40.81 35.36
CA ALA A 224 16.08 40.66 35.91
C ALA A 224 16.17 40.66 37.46
N ASP A 225 15.28 41.34 38.20
CA ASP A 225 15.46 41.55 39.65
C ASP A 225 14.78 40.52 40.58
N HIS A 226 13.86 39.68 40.07
CA HIS A 226 13.16 38.68 40.89
C HIS A 226 13.78 37.27 40.83
N SER A 227 14.71 37.03 39.90
CA SER A 227 15.27 35.69 39.63
C SER A 227 16.23 35.16 40.71
N ASP A 228 16.66 36.01 41.64
CA ASP A 228 17.65 35.68 42.69
C ASP A 228 17.03 35.32 44.06
N VAL A 229 15.70 35.10 44.12
CA VAL A 229 14.98 34.81 45.37
C VAL A 229 14.37 33.42 45.34
N ARG A 230 14.70 32.58 46.34
CA ARG A 230 14.06 31.27 46.56
C ARG A 230 13.41 31.22 47.94
N ILE A 231 12.20 30.69 48.03
CA ILE A 231 11.46 30.53 49.28
C ILE A 231 12.00 29.29 50.00
N VAL A 232 12.30 29.42 51.30
CA VAL A 232 12.68 28.28 52.14
C VAL A 232 11.42 27.69 52.74
N ILE A 233 11.05 26.50 52.29
CA ILE A 233 9.82 25.83 52.74
C ILE A 233 10.04 25.13 54.07
N ASP A 234 11.05 24.26 54.15
CA ASP A 234 11.39 23.57 55.39
C ASP A 234 12.89 23.20 55.44
N ARG A 235 13.36 22.93 56.65
CA ARG A 235 14.67 22.32 56.93
C ARG A 235 14.45 21.11 57.81
N VAL A 236 14.81 19.96 57.29
CA VAL A 236 14.57 18.67 57.93
C VAL A 236 15.89 17.91 58.01
N THR A 237 16.18 17.34 59.17
CA THR A 237 17.28 16.40 59.31
C THR A 237 16.77 15.02 58.93
N LYS A 238 17.47 14.32 58.03
CA LYS A 238 17.07 13.00 57.58
C LYS A 238 17.09 12.01 58.74
N ASN A 239 15.94 11.40 58.99
CA ASN A 239 15.74 10.19 59.80
C ASN A 239 14.69 9.32 59.06
N GLU A 240 14.52 8.07 59.48
CA GLU A 240 13.59 7.12 58.84
C GLU A 240 12.27 6.96 59.61
N GLU A 241 11.93 7.93 60.47
CA GLU A 241 10.69 7.93 61.25
C GLU A 241 9.48 8.31 60.38
N GLU A 242 8.34 7.64 60.57
CA GLU A 242 7.12 7.90 59.79
C GLU A 242 6.66 9.37 59.85
N GLU A 243 6.82 10.01 61.02
CA GLU A 243 6.48 11.43 61.20
C GLU A 243 7.31 12.34 60.28
N THR A 244 8.59 12.03 60.09
CA THR A 244 9.47 12.84 59.26
C THR A 244 9.26 12.59 57.79
N VAL A 245 8.94 11.36 57.38
CA VAL A 245 8.51 11.07 56.00
C VAL A 245 7.22 11.80 55.66
N SER A 246 6.25 11.85 56.58
CA SER A 246 5.01 12.63 56.40
C SER A 246 5.31 14.12 56.27
N ARG A 247 6.16 14.67 57.15
CA ARG A 247 6.57 16.08 57.12
C ARG A 247 7.31 16.46 55.82
N LEU A 248 8.18 15.57 55.33
CA LEU A 248 8.84 15.75 54.04
C LEU A 248 7.81 15.79 52.90
N GLY A 249 6.83 14.89 52.91
CA GLY A 249 5.75 14.88 51.92
C GLY A 249 4.98 16.20 51.85
N ASP A 250 4.52 16.71 52.99
CA ASP A 250 3.80 18.00 53.07
C ASP A 250 4.68 19.18 52.60
N SER A 251 5.95 19.18 53.01
CA SER A 251 6.90 20.24 52.65
C SER A 251 7.23 20.24 51.15
N ILE A 252 7.46 19.07 50.56
CA ILE A 252 7.74 18.91 49.13
C ILE A 252 6.48 19.28 48.32
N GLN A 253 5.29 18.88 48.76
CA GLN A 253 4.05 19.27 48.10
C GLN A 253 3.84 20.79 48.14
N THR A 254 4.15 21.44 49.27
CA THR A 254 4.11 22.89 49.40
C THR A 254 5.13 23.58 48.48
N ALA A 255 6.34 23.02 48.38
CA ALA A 255 7.40 23.50 47.50
C ALA A 255 6.97 23.43 46.02
N PHE A 256 6.41 22.30 45.58
CA PHE A 256 5.86 22.20 44.23
C PHE A 256 4.70 23.16 44.01
N PHE A 257 3.78 23.35 44.96
CA PHE A 257 2.65 24.26 44.79
C PHE A 257 3.09 25.74 44.66
N GLU A 258 3.92 26.23 45.58
CA GLU A 258 4.37 27.64 45.59
C GLU A 258 5.41 27.92 44.49
N GLY A 259 6.29 26.95 44.21
CA GLY A 259 7.24 26.98 43.09
C GLY A 259 6.61 26.73 41.72
N LYS A 260 5.27 26.66 41.63
CA LYS A 260 4.50 26.32 40.41
C LYS A 260 4.91 25.01 39.74
N GLY A 261 5.59 24.14 40.47
CA GLY A 261 6.09 22.82 40.06
C GLY A 261 7.61 22.65 40.22
N ASP A 262 8.34 23.68 40.65
CA ASP A 262 9.79 23.63 40.86
C ASP A 262 10.15 23.40 42.33
N CYS A 263 11.02 22.42 42.58
CA CYS A 263 11.53 22.11 43.90
C CYS A 263 13.05 21.90 43.84
N TYR A 264 13.77 22.50 44.78
CA TYR A 264 15.21 22.36 44.92
C TYR A 264 15.50 21.75 46.29
N ILE A 265 16.27 20.66 46.27
CA ILE A 265 16.74 19.99 47.47
C ILE A 265 18.22 20.28 47.63
N ARG A 266 18.58 20.91 48.74
CA ARG A 266 19.97 21.23 49.05
C ARG A 266 20.42 20.50 50.31
N TRP A 267 21.60 19.87 50.27
CA TRP A 267 22.19 19.17 51.40
C TRP A 267 23.70 19.40 51.47
N GLN A 268 24.28 19.09 52.63
CA GLN A 268 25.73 19.12 52.82
C GLN A 268 26.31 17.71 52.65
N ASP A 269 27.33 17.58 51.80
CA ASP A 269 28.12 16.36 51.64
C ASP A 269 29.59 16.68 51.97
N GLY A 270 29.99 16.44 53.21
CA GLY A 270 31.26 16.93 53.76
C GLY A 270 31.31 18.47 53.80
N ASP A 271 32.37 19.07 53.24
CA ASP A 271 32.52 20.53 53.10
C ASP A 271 31.87 21.10 51.82
N ALA A 272 31.29 20.24 50.96
CA ALA A 272 30.68 20.65 49.70
C ALA A 272 29.15 20.74 49.82
N GLU A 273 28.58 21.87 49.40
CA GLU A 273 27.14 22.06 49.30
C GLU A 273 26.66 21.52 47.95
N GLN A 274 25.71 20.58 47.98
CA GLN A 274 25.14 19.96 46.79
C GLN A 274 23.67 20.36 46.66
N GLU A 275 23.23 20.56 45.41
CA GLU A 275 21.85 20.92 45.09
C GLU A 275 21.32 20.04 43.97
N ARG A 276 20.06 19.60 44.12
CA ARG A 276 19.34 18.85 43.10
C ARG A 276 17.99 19.51 42.82
N PHE A 277 17.74 19.76 41.54
CA PHE A 277 16.46 20.27 41.03
C PHE A 277 15.50 19.12 40.71
N PHE A 278 14.22 19.34 41.02
CA PHE A 278 13.09 18.47 40.73
C PHE A 278 11.95 19.28 40.14
N CYS A 279 11.22 18.70 39.19
CA CYS A 279 10.08 19.34 38.55
C CYS A 279 8.88 18.39 38.44
N ASP A 280 7.71 18.83 38.92
CA ASP A 280 6.46 18.04 38.80
C ASP A 280 5.80 18.16 37.41
N ARG A 281 6.30 19.10 36.58
CA ARG A 281 5.85 19.32 35.20
C ARG A 281 6.62 18.43 34.24
N PHE A 282 6.03 18.11 33.09
CA PHE A 282 6.71 17.32 32.06
C PHE A 282 7.60 18.23 31.20
N GLU A 283 8.72 18.66 31.76
CA GLU A 283 9.64 19.61 31.14
C GLU A 283 11.10 19.27 31.42
N LEU A 284 11.98 19.67 30.50
CA LEU A 284 13.43 19.57 30.65
C LEU A 284 14.10 20.57 29.70
N ASP A 285 15.25 21.12 30.09
CA ASP A 285 16.04 22.08 29.29
C ASP A 285 15.22 23.30 28.81
N GLY A 286 14.24 23.75 29.61
CA GLY A 286 13.36 24.87 29.25
C GLY A 286 12.30 24.53 28.19
N ILE A 287 12.18 23.26 27.79
CA ILE A 287 11.16 22.77 26.86
C ILE A 287 10.08 22.04 27.66
N ARG A 288 8.82 22.45 27.49
CA ARG A 288 7.67 21.70 27.96
C ARG A 288 7.27 20.65 26.93
N PHE A 289 7.19 19.40 27.35
CA PHE A 289 6.87 18.26 26.51
C PHE A 289 5.39 17.86 26.66
N GLU A 290 4.87 17.20 25.62
CA GLU A 290 3.55 16.56 25.64
C GLU A 290 3.67 15.15 26.20
N GLU A 291 2.68 14.73 27.00
CA GLU A 291 2.68 13.38 27.55
C GLU A 291 2.32 12.34 26.48
N PRO A 292 3.07 11.23 26.38
CA PRO A 292 2.77 10.15 25.44
C PRO A 292 1.37 9.57 25.70
N SER A 293 0.46 9.75 24.74
CA SER A 293 -0.87 9.14 24.73
C SER A 293 -1.13 8.44 23.40
N PRO A 294 -2.10 7.51 23.30
CA PRO A 294 -2.38 6.86 22.00
C PRO A 294 -2.75 7.87 20.89
N ASN A 295 -3.43 8.97 21.24
CA ASN A 295 -3.76 10.04 20.30
C ASN A 295 -2.52 10.85 19.87
N PHE A 296 -1.52 10.99 20.74
CA PHE A 296 -0.24 11.65 20.44
C PHE A 296 0.49 10.95 19.28
N PHE A 297 0.32 9.63 19.18
CA PHE A 297 0.90 8.80 18.12
C PHE A 297 -0.07 8.51 16.96
N SER A 298 -1.23 9.17 16.89
CA SER A 298 -2.20 8.95 15.81
C SER A 298 -2.14 10.06 14.76
N PHE A 299 -1.68 9.75 13.55
CA PHE A 299 -1.69 10.70 12.43
C PHE A 299 -3.10 10.95 11.85
N ASN A 300 -4.10 10.16 12.24
CA ASN A 300 -5.50 10.41 11.90
C ASN A 300 -6.17 11.40 12.86
N ASN A 301 -5.54 11.70 14.00
CA ASN A 301 -6.01 12.67 14.98
C ASN A 301 -5.19 13.96 14.84
N PRO A 302 -5.82 15.15 14.73
CA PRO A 302 -5.10 16.43 14.68
C PRO A 302 -4.08 16.63 15.81
N TYR A 303 -4.29 16.00 16.97
CA TYR A 303 -3.37 16.08 18.12
C TYR A 303 -2.00 15.45 17.86
N GLY A 304 -1.95 14.31 17.15
CA GLY A 304 -0.71 13.59 16.81
C GLY A 304 -0.22 13.82 15.39
N ALA A 305 -1.08 14.32 14.50
CA ALA A 305 -0.77 14.58 13.11
C ALA A 305 0.26 15.71 12.93
N CYS A 306 1.11 15.57 11.91
CA CYS A 306 1.98 16.66 11.47
C CYS A 306 1.14 17.88 11.06
N LYS A 307 1.43 19.05 11.62
CA LYS A 307 0.69 20.30 11.35
C LYS A 307 0.76 20.76 9.89
N LYS A 308 1.84 20.45 9.18
CA LYS A 308 2.05 20.89 7.79
C LYS A 308 1.34 20.03 6.76
N CYS A 309 1.33 18.71 6.95
CA CYS A 309 0.69 17.79 6.02
C CYS A 309 -0.59 17.17 6.56
N GLU A 310 -1.07 17.60 7.73
CA GLU A 310 -2.32 17.13 8.36
C GLU A 310 -2.45 15.59 8.39
N GLY A 311 -1.34 14.90 8.64
CA GLY A 311 -1.30 13.43 8.70
C GLY A 311 -1.27 12.71 7.35
N TYR A 312 -1.21 13.41 6.21
CA TYR A 312 -1.09 12.79 4.89
C TYR A 312 0.34 12.33 4.57
N GLY A 313 1.36 12.87 5.25
CA GLY A 313 2.78 12.58 4.98
C GLY A 313 3.33 13.20 3.69
N LYS A 314 2.46 13.69 2.81
CA LYS A 314 2.80 14.41 1.58
C LYS A 314 2.17 15.80 1.56
N VAL A 315 2.82 16.74 0.89
CA VAL A 315 2.33 18.10 0.66
C VAL A 315 2.35 18.41 -0.84
N ILE A 316 1.52 19.35 -1.27
CA ILE A 316 1.67 19.91 -2.62
C ILE A 316 2.90 20.81 -2.57
N GLY A 317 3.97 20.40 -3.23
CA GLY A 317 5.25 21.10 -3.26
C GLY A 317 5.87 21.01 -4.64
N ILE A 318 7.09 21.51 -4.77
CA ILE A 318 7.88 21.32 -5.98
C ILE A 318 8.31 19.86 -6.06
N ASP A 319 7.99 19.21 -7.15
CA ASP A 319 8.34 17.82 -7.42
C ASP A 319 9.68 17.75 -8.13
N GLU A 320 10.69 17.23 -7.44
CA GLU A 320 12.04 17.09 -7.97
C GLU A 320 12.08 16.31 -9.28
N ASP A 321 11.24 15.29 -9.44
CA ASP A 321 11.20 14.47 -10.64
C ASP A 321 10.55 15.21 -11.82
N LEU A 322 9.70 16.20 -11.57
CA LEU A 322 9.18 17.09 -12.64
C LEU A 322 10.21 18.17 -13.01
N VAL A 323 11.00 18.63 -12.05
CA VAL A 323 12.07 19.63 -12.27
C VAL A 323 13.24 19.02 -13.03
N ILE A 324 13.60 17.78 -12.72
CA ILE A 324 14.71 17.03 -13.32
C ILE A 324 14.16 15.71 -13.86
N PRO A 325 13.40 15.75 -14.97
CA PRO A 325 12.70 14.59 -15.51
C PRO A 325 13.64 13.56 -16.13
N ASP A 326 14.86 13.96 -16.48
CA ASP A 326 15.87 13.10 -17.04
C ASP A 326 17.16 13.24 -16.24
N LYS A 327 17.32 12.33 -15.27
CA LYS A 327 18.48 12.30 -14.37
C LYS A 327 19.75 11.80 -15.05
N SER A 328 19.65 11.24 -16.27
CA SER A 328 20.79 10.84 -17.08
C SER A 328 21.46 12.00 -17.82
N LYS A 329 20.79 13.16 -17.90
CA LYS A 329 21.36 14.38 -18.49
C LYS A 329 22.27 15.09 -17.52
N THR A 330 23.26 15.78 -18.08
CA THR A 330 24.12 16.70 -17.35
C THR A 330 23.44 18.06 -17.15
N VAL A 331 23.88 18.85 -16.18
CA VAL A 331 23.37 20.23 -15.98
C VAL A 331 23.61 21.08 -17.23
N TYR A 332 24.75 20.86 -17.89
CA TYR A 332 25.11 21.52 -19.15
C TYR A 332 24.16 21.17 -20.32
N GLU A 333 23.74 19.91 -20.44
CA GLU A 333 22.80 19.45 -21.48
C GLU A 333 21.32 19.74 -21.15
N GLY A 334 21.07 20.50 -20.08
CA GLY A 334 19.72 20.89 -19.69
C GLY A 334 18.97 19.82 -18.92
N ALA A 335 19.60 19.15 -17.95
CA ALA A 335 18.91 18.28 -16.99
C ALA A 335 17.71 18.97 -16.32
N ILE A 336 17.85 20.27 -16.02
CA ILE A 336 16.87 21.09 -15.29
C ILE A 336 15.80 21.62 -16.26
N ALA A 337 14.63 20.98 -16.27
CA ALA A 337 13.51 21.31 -17.15
C ALA A 337 13.06 22.78 -17.09
N PRO A 338 12.85 23.43 -15.91
CA PRO A 338 12.40 24.82 -15.87
C PRO A 338 13.40 25.81 -16.48
N TRP A 339 14.68 25.45 -16.58
CA TRP A 339 15.73 26.33 -17.10
C TRP A 339 16.07 26.08 -18.59
N ARG A 340 15.31 25.24 -19.30
CA ARG A 340 15.56 24.97 -20.73
C ARG A 340 15.15 26.11 -21.67
N GLY A 341 14.15 26.91 -21.27
CA GLY A 341 13.60 27.98 -22.12
C GLY A 341 14.51 29.20 -22.22
N GLU A 342 14.39 29.99 -23.30
CA GLU A 342 15.30 31.11 -23.61
C GLU A 342 15.49 32.11 -22.45
N LYS A 343 14.40 32.51 -21.78
CA LYS A 343 14.48 33.46 -20.65
C LYS A 343 14.99 32.84 -19.35
N MET A 344 14.59 31.60 -19.05
CA MET A 344 14.92 30.95 -17.79
C MET A 344 16.32 30.30 -17.81
N ARG A 345 16.90 30.13 -19.00
CA ARG A 345 18.26 29.63 -19.20
C ARG A 345 19.32 30.49 -18.53
N GLU A 346 19.06 31.78 -18.29
CA GLU A 346 19.97 32.66 -17.55
C GLU A 346 20.35 32.09 -16.17
N TRP A 347 19.44 31.37 -15.51
CA TRP A 347 19.70 30.71 -14.23
C TRP A 347 20.73 29.57 -14.38
N ASN A 348 20.57 28.74 -15.42
CA ASN A 348 21.53 27.68 -15.72
C ASN A 348 22.89 28.25 -16.16
N ASP A 349 22.89 29.28 -17.00
CA ASP A 349 24.12 29.91 -17.48
C ASP A 349 24.91 30.55 -16.33
N ARG A 350 24.24 31.13 -15.32
CA ARG A 350 24.89 31.64 -14.09
C ARG A 350 25.54 30.52 -13.28
N LEU A 351 24.86 29.37 -13.15
CA LEU A 351 25.42 28.19 -12.49
C LEU A 351 26.65 27.67 -13.25
N VAL A 352 26.54 27.45 -14.56
CA VAL A 352 27.61 26.93 -15.42
C VAL A 352 28.84 27.85 -15.41
N LYS A 353 28.66 29.18 -15.47
CA LYS A 353 29.77 30.14 -15.42
C LYS A 353 30.51 30.17 -14.08
N ASN A 354 29.81 29.93 -12.97
CA ASN A 354 30.39 30.01 -11.64
C ASN A 354 30.79 28.65 -11.05
N ALA A 355 30.44 27.53 -11.70
CA ALA A 355 30.66 26.18 -11.20
C ALA A 355 32.13 25.88 -10.81
N ILE A 356 33.10 26.47 -11.52
CA ILE A 356 34.53 26.31 -11.26
C ILE A 356 34.92 26.85 -9.86
N LYS A 357 34.21 27.87 -9.34
CA LYS A 357 34.55 28.51 -8.05
C LYS A 357 34.27 27.63 -6.83
N PHE A 358 33.44 26.60 -6.98
CA PHE A 358 33.04 25.70 -5.90
C PHE A 358 33.06 24.23 -6.34
N ASP A 359 33.85 23.94 -7.38
CA ASP A 359 34.12 22.60 -7.92
C ASP A 359 32.86 21.75 -8.19
N PHE A 360 31.88 22.34 -8.89
CA PHE A 360 30.65 21.63 -9.24
C PHE A 360 30.75 20.96 -10.63
N PRO A 361 30.53 19.63 -10.74
CA PRO A 361 30.74 18.90 -11.98
C PRO A 361 29.55 19.06 -12.96
N ILE A 362 29.59 20.09 -13.80
CA ILE A 362 28.50 20.43 -14.76
C ILE A 362 28.28 19.42 -15.89
N HIS A 363 29.31 18.63 -16.22
CA HIS A 363 29.28 17.58 -17.26
C HIS A 363 29.06 16.17 -16.68
N ARG A 364 28.84 16.07 -15.37
CA ARG A 364 28.44 14.81 -14.75
C ARG A 364 26.92 14.71 -14.79
N GLN A 365 26.42 13.51 -15.06
CA GLN A 365 24.98 13.24 -15.08
C GLN A 365 24.38 13.51 -13.68
N TYR A 366 23.14 14.00 -13.61
CA TYR A 366 22.51 14.35 -12.33
C TYR A 366 22.46 13.17 -11.35
N ASN A 367 22.21 11.97 -11.87
CA ASN A 367 22.17 10.71 -11.13
C ASN A 367 23.53 10.26 -10.55
N GLN A 368 24.65 10.86 -10.96
CA GLN A 368 26.01 10.59 -10.50
C GLN A 368 26.54 11.70 -9.57
N LEU A 369 25.74 12.74 -9.32
CA LEU A 369 26.04 13.76 -8.32
C LEU A 369 25.87 13.16 -6.92
N THR A 370 26.73 13.60 -5.98
CA THR A 370 26.58 13.26 -4.57
C THR A 370 25.34 13.94 -3.97
N GLU A 371 24.79 13.42 -2.87
CA GLU A 371 23.67 14.07 -2.18
C GLU A 371 23.97 15.53 -1.80
N GLU A 372 25.21 15.83 -1.42
CA GLU A 372 25.65 17.20 -1.12
C GLU A 372 25.60 18.10 -2.35
N GLN A 373 26.07 17.60 -3.50
CA GLN A 373 26.01 18.33 -4.78
C GLN A 373 24.56 18.53 -5.25
N GLN A 374 23.70 17.52 -5.10
CA GLN A 374 22.28 17.66 -5.41
C GLN A 374 21.64 18.71 -4.49
N ARG A 375 21.86 18.62 -3.17
CA ARG A 375 21.37 19.63 -2.21
C ARG A 375 21.90 21.03 -2.51
N LEU A 376 23.16 21.14 -2.95
CA LEU A 376 23.75 22.42 -3.37
C LEU A 376 22.98 23.01 -4.55
N LEU A 377 22.63 22.21 -5.56
CA LEU A 377 21.82 22.66 -6.70
C LEU A 377 20.47 23.24 -6.27
N TRP A 378 19.83 22.64 -5.26
CA TRP A 378 18.57 23.11 -4.70
C TRP A 378 18.72 24.37 -3.86
N LYS A 379 19.62 24.36 -2.86
CA LYS A 379 19.79 25.45 -1.90
C LYS A 379 20.51 26.68 -2.46
N GLY A 380 21.42 26.50 -3.42
CA GLY A 380 22.33 27.54 -3.87
C GLY A 380 23.52 27.77 -2.92
N ASN A 381 24.37 28.73 -3.29
CA ASN A 381 25.47 29.25 -2.49
C ASN A 381 25.66 30.77 -2.75
N SER A 382 26.78 31.34 -2.32
CA SER A 382 27.09 32.77 -2.55
C SER A 382 27.23 33.17 -4.03
N TYR A 383 27.45 32.21 -4.93
CA TYR A 383 27.70 32.43 -6.36
C TYR A 383 26.50 32.09 -7.26
N PHE A 384 25.53 31.31 -6.78
CA PHE A 384 24.27 31.03 -7.48
C PHE A 384 23.12 30.80 -6.49
N GLN A 385 21.91 31.22 -6.85
CA GLN A 385 20.77 31.27 -5.92
C GLN A 385 20.05 29.93 -5.71
N GLY A 386 20.23 28.95 -6.60
CA GLY A 386 19.62 27.61 -6.49
C GLY A 386 18.17 27.52 -6.97
N LEU A 387 17.65 26.29 -7.00
CA LEU A 387 16.26 26.00 -7.42
C LEU A 387 15.24 26.49 -6.39
N ASP A 388 15.54 26.43 -5.10
CA ASP A 388 14.62 26.88 -4.04
C ASP A 388 14.31 28.38 -4.18
N ALA A 389 15.34 29.20 -4.44
CA ALA A 389 15.17 30.62 -4.70
C ALA A 389 14.41 30.89 -6.00
N PHE A 390 14.70 30.12 -7.06
CA PHE A 390 13.97 30.22 -8.32
C PHE A 390 12.47 29.97 -8.13
N PHE A 391 12.08 28.90 -7.44
CA PHE A 391 10.67 28.59 -7.20
C PHE A 391 10.01 29.59 -6.25
N LYS A 392 10.74 30.10 -5.26
CA LYS A 392 10.26 31.20 -4.41
C LYS A 392 9.96 32.46 -5.23
N GLU A 393 10.82 32.82 -6.19
CA GLU A 393 10.56 33.94 -7.09
C GLU A 393 9.34 33.68 -8.00
N LEU A 394 9.16 32.45 -8.50
CA LEU A 394 7.94 32.08 -9.24
C LEU A 394 6.67 32.21 -8.39
N GLU A 395 6.75 31.84 -7.10
CA GLU A 395 5.64 31.93 -6.14
C GLU A 395 5.25 33.38 -5.84
N GLU A 396 6.23 34.26 -5.63
CA GLU A 396 6.01 35.69 -5.43
C GLU A 396 5.39 36.36 -6.67
N GLN A 397 5.70 35.85 -7.87
CA GLN A 397 5.17 36.37 -9.15
C GLN A 397 3.92 35.65 -9.66
N THR A 398 3.22 34.87 -8.82
CA THR A 398 2.01 34.11 -9.20
C THR A 398 0.85 34.94 -9.74
N TYR A 399 0.85 36.27 -9.54
CA TYR A 399 -0.10 37.19 -10.16
C TYR A 399 0.01 37.24 -11.70
N LYS A 400 1.17 36.86 -12.27
CA LYS A 400 1.37 36.70 -13.71
C LYS A 400 0.97 35.29 -14.15
N ILE A 401 0.05 35.18 -15.10
CA ILE A 401 -0.49 33.89 -15.57
C ILE A 401 0.62 32.94 -16.05
N GLN A 402 1.62 33.43 -16.80
CA GLN A 402 2.71 32.58 -17.30
C GLN A 402 3.55 31.95 -16.17
N TYR A 403 3.77 32.68 -15.06
CA TYR A 403 4.50 32.17 -13.89
C TYR A 403 3.66 31.14 -13.13
N ARG A 404 2.36 31.39 -13.00
CA ARG A 404 1.42 30.44 -12.40
C ARG A 404 1.33 29.13 -13.19
N VAL A 405 1.27 29.21 -14.53
CA VAL A 405 1.26 28.03 -15.40
C VAL A 405 2.59 27.28 -15.33
N LEU A 406 3.71 27.98 -15.33
CA LEU A 406 5.04 27.37 -15.22
C LEU A 406 5.19 26.63 -13.88
N LEU A 407 4.84 27.29 -12.77
CA LEU A 407 4.89 26.71 -11.43
C LEU A 407 3.99 25.46 -11.30
N SER A 408 2.78 25.50 -11.90
CA SER A 408 1.85 24.38 -11.88
C SER A 408 2.37 23.14 -12.62
N ARG A 409 3.28 23.27 -13.59
CA ARG A 409 3.88 22.14 -14.31
C ARG A 409 4.89 21.36 -13.46
N TYR A 410 5.45 21.98 -12.43
CA TYR A 410 6.48 21.39 -11.57
C TYR A 410 6.01 21.14 -10.14
N ARG A 411 4.73 21.39 -9.85
CA ARG A 411 4.11 21.07 -8.56
C ARG A 411 3.54 19.66 -8.58
N GLY A 412 3.85 18.89 -7.54
CA GLY A 412 3.39 17.52 -7.35
C GLY A 412 3.20 17.21 -5.87
N LYS A 413 2.85 15.95 -5.58
CA LYS A 413 2.72 15.45 -4.21
C LYS A 413 4.08 14.98 -3.71
N THR A 414 4.81 15.84 -3.02
CA THR A 414 6.12 15.51 -2.46
C THR A 414 6.04 15.12 -1.00
N THR A 415 7.07 14.41 -0.52
CA THR A 415 7.22 14.04 0.89
C THR A 415 7.25 15.31 1.74
N CYS A 416 6.47 15.32 2.82
CA CYS A 416 6.45 16.45 3.74
C CYS A 416 7.85 16.63 4.37
N PRO A 417 8.48 17.80 4.26
CA PRO A 417 9.83 18.02 4.80
C PRO A 417 9.88 18.02 6.33
N ASP A 418 8.79 18.42 7.00
CA ASP A 418 8.74 18.55 8.46
C ASP A 418 8.69 17.19 9.15
N CYS A 419 7.83 16.28 8.68
CA CYS A 419 7.70 14.93 9.24
C CYS A 419 8.48 13.87 8.44
N LYS A 420 9.14 14.24 7.34
CA LYS A 420 9.86 13.34 6.43
C LYS A 420 9.02 12.14 5.97
N GLY A 421 7.71 12.35 5.81
CA GLY A 421 6.77 11.30 5.42
C GLY A 421 6.21 10.43 6.56
N SER A 422 6.67 10.59 7.80
CA SER A 422 6.18 9.82 8.97
C SER A 422 4.76 10.17 9.41
N ARG A 423 4.18 11.27 8.89
CA ARG A 423 2.82 11.77 9.15
C ARG A 423 2.58 12.30 10.56
N LEU A 424 3.51 12.08 11.48
CA LEU A 424 3.41 12.54 12.86
C LEU A 424 4.08 13.89 13.08
N ARG A 425 3.71 14.52 14.19
CA ARG A 425 4.38 15.72 14.71
C ARG A 425 5.85 15.43 15.09
N PRO A 426 6.78 16.42 14.96
CA PRO A 426 8.21 16.19 15.14
C PRO A 426 8.61 15.70 16.54
N ASP A 427 7.90 16.16 17.56
CA ASP A 427 8.07 15.79 18.96
C ASP A 427 7.64 14.36 19.29
N ALA A 428 6.91 13.67 18.41
CA ALA A 428 6.70 12.23 18.53
C ALA A 428 8.01 11.43 18.39
N ALA A 429 9.03 11.98 17.71
CA ALA A 429 10.34 11.34 17.57
C ALA A 429 11.17 11.36 18.88
N TYR A 430 10.77 12.16 19.86
CA TYR A 430 11.43 12.25 21.16
C TYR A 430 11.09 11.06 22.05
N VAL A 431 9.97 10.39 21.79
CA VAL A 431 9.56 9.20 22.55
C VAL A 431 10.20 7.96 21.93
N LYS A 432 11.02 7.27 22.71
CA LYS A 432 11.82 6.14 22.23
C LYS A 432 11.66 4.91 23.12
N ILE A 433 11.72 3.75 22.48
CA ILE A 433 11.88 2.43 23.10
C ILE A 433 13.20 1.87 22.59
N ASN A 434 14.12 1.51 23.49
CA ASN A 434 15.46 1.00 23.16
C ASN A 434 16.18 1.81 22.05
N GLY A 435 16.16 3.15 22.17
CA GLY A 435 16.81 4.07 21.23
C GLY A 435 16.06 4.36 19.92
N LYS A 436 14.93 3.69 19.62
CA LYS A 436 14.14 3.90 18.41
C LYS A 436 12.80 4.58 18.71
N SER A 437 12.44 5.56 17.90
CA SER A 437 11.12 6.22 17.95
C SER A 437 10.08 5.48 17.10
N ILE A 438 8.79 5.76 17.31
CA ILE A 438 7.74 5.20 16.45
C ILE A 438 7.94 5.60 14.98
N THR A 439 8.47 6.80 14.73
CA THR A 439 8.75 7.28 13.37
C THR A 439 9.85 6.48 12.69
N ASP A 440 10.84 5.97 13.44
CA ASP A 440 11.88 5.09 12.89
C ASP A 440 11.31 3.72 12.54
N ILE A 441 10.45 3.18 13.41
CA ILE A 441 9.85 1.84 13.26
C ILE A 441 8.92 1.77 12.06
N VAL A 442 8.12 2.81 11.80
CA VAL A 442 7.20 2.77 10.65
C VAL A 442 7.89 2.95 9.30
N LEU A 443 9.11 3.48 9.29
CA LEU A 443 9.90 3.72 8.08
C LEU A 443 10.89 2.59 7.76
N MET A 444 11.21 1.71 8.72
CA MET A 444 12.05 0.55 8.44
C MET A 444 11.28 -0.59 7.75
N PRO A 445 11.98 -1.44 6.98
CA PRO A 445 11.46 -2.71 6.48
C PRO A 445 10.90 -3.63 7.59
N LEU A 446 9.89 -4.45 7.25
CA LEU A 446 9.19 -5.32 8.20
C LEU A 446 10.08 -6.41 8.80
N ASP A 447 11.06 -6.92 8.06
CA ASP A 447 12.07 -7.85 8.61
C ASP A 447 12.90 -7.20 9.72
N LYS A 448 13.41 -5.99 9.49
CA LYS A 448 14.18 -5.22 10.49
C LYS A 448 13.31 -4.83 11.70
N ALA A 449 12.04 -4.51 11.46
CA ALA A 449 11.09 -4.25 12.56
C ALA A 449 10.84 -5.51 13.40
N PHE A 450 10.69 -6.67 12.76
CA PHE A 450 10.53 -7.95 13.44
C PHE A 450 11.76 -8.30 14.29
N GLU A 451 12.96 -8.19 13.72
CA GLU A 451 14.22 -8.40 14.45
C GLU A 451 14.34 -7.46 15.66
N PHE A 452 13.97 -6.18 15.50
CA PHE A 452 13.98 -5.21 16.58
C PHE A 452 13.07 -5.60 17.76
N PHE A 453 11.83 -6.03 17.49
CA PHE A 453 10.90 -6.42 18.55
C PHE A 453 11.23 -7.76 19.18
N ASN A 454 11.75 -8.71 18.40
CA ASN A 454 12.14 -10.02 18.90
C ASN A 454 13.40 -9.94 19.78
N GLY A 455 14.33 -9.03 19.49
CA GLY A 455 15.54 -8.77 20.27
C GLY A 455 15.38 -7.68 21.34
N LEU A 456 14.16 -7.28 21.70
CA LEU A 456 13.93 -6.15 22.58
C LEU A 456 14.15 -6.52 24.06
N GLU A 457 15.21 -5.97 24.65
CA GLU A 457 15.46 -6.08 26.09
C GLU A 457 14.72 -4.96 26.85
N LEU A 458 13.88 -5.34 27.80
CA LEU A 458 13.07 -4.43 28.60
C LEU A 458 13.33 -4.64 30.10
N SER A 459 13.05 -3.61 30.89
CA SER A 459 13.02 -3.74 32.35
C SER A 459 11.89 -4.69 32.77
N ALA A 460 12.01 -5.35 33.92
CA ALA A 460 10.97 -6.26 34.43
C ALA A 460 9.58 -5.58 34.55
N HIS A 461 9.57 -4.28 34.86
CA HIS A 461 8.36 -3.46 34.90
C HIS A 461 7.76 -3.26 33.51
N ASP A 462 8.56 -2.82 32.54
CA ASP A 462 8.11 -2.53 31.17
C ASP A 462 7.71 -3.82 30.44
N GLU A 463 8.40 -4.93 30.70
CA GLU A 463 8.05 -6.24 30.16
C GLU A 463 6.66 -6.68 30.68
N LYS A 464 6.38 -6.50 31.97
CA LYS A 464 5.06 -6.86 32.53
C LYS A 464 3.91 -6.10 31.87
N ILE A 465 4.10 -4.82 31.55
CA ILE A 465 3.10 -3.98 30.90
C ILE A 465 3.01 -4.28 29.40
N GLY A 466 4.16 -4.43 28.75
CA GLY A 466 4.30 -4.53 27.29
C GLY A 466 4.11 -5.94 26.74
N ARG A 467 4.27 -7.01 27.54
CA ARG A 467 4.35 -8.41 27.06
C ARG A 467 3.27 -8.77 26.05
N ARG A 468 2.00 -8.54 26.39
CA ARG A 468 0.87 -8.87 25.50
C ARG A 468 0.90 -8.08 24.21
N LEU A 469 1.23 -6.79 24.27
CA LEU A 469 1.35 -5.93 23.08
C LEU A 469 2.52 -6.38 22.19
N LEU A 470 3.66 -6.72 22.80
CA LEU A 470 4.84 -7.21 22.08
C LEU A 470 4.58 -8.55 21.41
N THR A 471 3.88 -9.47 22.06
CA THR A 471 3.46 -10.74 21.45
C THR A 471 2.60 -10.49 20.22
N GLU A 472 1.58 -9.62 20.31
CA GLU A 472 0.72 -9.30 19.17
C GLU A 472 1.47 -8.62 18.02
N ILE A 473 2.34 -7.65 18.32
CA ILE A 473 3.16 -6.96 17.32
C ILE A 473 4.09 -7.95 16.62
N THR A 474 4.81 -8.76 17.40
CA THR A 474 5.81 -9.71 16.89
C THR A 474 5.15 -10.79 16.03
N ASN A 475 4.01 -11.34 16.47
CA ASN A 475 3.26 -12.34 15.71
C ASN A 475 2.75 -11.76 14.38
N ARG A 476 2.17 -10.56 14.38
CA ARG A 476 1.65 -9.93 13.16
C ARG A 476 2.76 -9.55 12.18
N LEU A 477 3.90 -9.08 12.68
CA LEU A 477 5.09 -8.86 11.85
C LEU A 477 5.61 -10.17 11.25
N ASN A 478 5.62 -11.25 12.05
CA ASN A 478 6.01 -12.57 11.56
C ASN A 478 5.07 -13.07 10.45
N PHE A 479 3.75 -12.96 10.63
CA PHE A 479 2.79 -13.35 9.60
C PHE A 479 2.99 -12.58 8.29
N LEU A 480 3.30 -11.27 8.36
CA LEU A 480 3.64 -10.49 7.16
C LEU A 480 4.94 -10.96 6.50
N ASN A 481 5.93 -11.36 7.28
CA ASN A 481 7.18 -11.92 6.76
C ASN A 481 6.96 -13.30 6.12
N ASP A 482 6.13 -14.16 6.74
CA ASP A 482 5.81 -15.51 6.26
C ASP A 482 5.06 -15.47 4.93
N VAL A 483 4.19 -14.48 4.72
CA VAL A 483 3.54 -14.26 3.41
C VAL A 483 4.43 -13.50 2.42
N GLY A 484 5.73 -13.31 2.70
CA GLY A 484 6.69 -12.75 1.75
C GLY A 484 6.61 -11.23 1.58
N LEU A 485 6.07 -10.49 2.55
CA LEU A 485 5.96 -9.02 2.50
C LEU A 485 7.06 -8.30 3.29
N SER A 486 8.13 -9.01 3.67
CA SER A 486 9.18 -8.52 4.56
C SER A 486 9.87 -7.23 4.10
N TYR A 487 9.88 -6.96 2.79
CA TYR A 487 10.49 -5.77 2.17
C TYR A 487 9.65 -4.50 2.30
N LEU A 488 8.37 -4.60 2.67
CA LEU A 488 7.50 -3.44 2.84
C LEU A 488 7.82 -2.69 4.13
N THR A 489 7.27 -1.48 4.26
CA THR A 489 7.33 -0.69 5.50
C THR A 489 5.93 -0.48 6.02
N LEU A 490 5.77 -0.30 7.33
CA LEU A 490 4.44 -0.04 7.92
C LEU A 490 3.82 1.27 7.40
N ASN A 491 4.64 2.26 7.02
CA ASN A 491 4.18 3.54 6.48
C ASN A 491 3.84 3.51 4.98
N ARG A 492 4.05 2.37 4.29
CA ARG A 492 3.67 2.19 2.89
C ARG A 492 2.16 2.42 2.72
N LEU A 493 1.79 3.22 1.72
CA LEU A 493 0.39 3.55 1.44
C LEU A 493 -0.36 2.33 0.88
N SER A 494 -1.54 2.04 1.42
CA SER A 494 -2.32 0.86 1.00
C SER A 494 -2.74 0.91 -0.47
N ASN A 495 -2.97 2.12 -1.02
CA ASN A 495 -3.33 2.30 -2.43
C ASN A 495 -2.15 2.15 -3.42
N THR A 496 -0.93 1.97 -2.91
CA THR A 496 0.28 1.75 -3.74
C THR A 496 0.71 0.29 -3.76
N LEU A 497 -0.08 -0.59 -3.14
CA LEU A 497 0.12 -2.03 -3.13
C LEU A 497 -0.48 -2.63 -4.40
N SER A 498 0.16 -3.69 -4.89
CA SER A 498 -0.41 -4.59 -5.90
C SER A 498 -1.59 -5.40 -5.33
N GLY A 499 -2.39 -5.99 -6.21
CA GLY A 499 -3.50 -6.88 -5.82
C GLY A 499 -3.01 -8.02 -4.91
N GLY A 500 -1.95 -8.71 -5.31
CA GLY A 500 -1.32 -9.79 -4.51
C GLY A 500 -0.77 -9.31 -3.17
N GLU A 501 -0.10 -8.15 -3.10
CA GLU A 501 0.36 -7.60 -1.81
C GLU A 501 -0.82 -7.28 -0.88
N SER A 502 -1.87 -6.66 -1.41
CA SER A 502 -3.08 -6.33 -0.64
C SER A 502 -3.76 -7.60 -0.12
N GLN A 503 -3.84 -8.64 -0.96
CA GLN A 503 -4.42 -9.93 -0.60
C GLN A 503 -3.63 -10.60 0.52
N ARG A 504 -2.29 -10.63 0.42
CA ARG A 504 -1.41 -11.22 1.42
C ARG A 504 -1.43 -10.45 2.74
N ILE A 505 -1.59 -9.13 2.71
CA ILE A 505 -1.86 -8.35 3.92
C ILE A 505 -3.16 -8.79 4.59
N ASN A 506 -4.25 -8.92 3.82
CA ASN A 506 -5.54 -9.36 4.37
C ASN A 506 -5.46 -10.80 4.94
N LEU A 507 -4.67 -11.68 4.32
CA LEU A 507 -4.38 -13.02 4.83
C LEU A 507 -3.62 -12.96 6.16
N ALA A 508 -2.55 -12.17 6.24
CA ALA A 508 -1.79 -11.98 7.47
C ALA A 508 -2.65 -11.38 8.60
N THR A 509 -3.47 -10.37 8.29
CA THR A 509 -4.43 -9.79 9.24
C THR A 509 -5.44 -10.83 9.73
N SER A 510 -5.90 -11.72 8.84
CA SER A 510 -6.84 -12.80 9.17
C SER A 510 -6.25 -13.85 10.11
N LEU A 511 -4.96 -14.15 10.00
CA LEU A 511 -4.26 -15.02 10.96
C LEU A 511 -4.15 -14.36 12.34
N GLY A 512 -3.96 -13.04 12.37
CA GLY A 512 -3.87 -12.25 13.60
C GLY A 512 -5.17 -12.12 14.39
N SER A 513 -6.33 -12.47 13.83
CA SER A 513 -7.65 -12.31 14.47
C SER A 513 -8.08 -13.51 15.34
N SER A 514 -7.30 -14.62 15.35
CA SER A 514 -7.56 -15.82 16.17
C SER A 514 -8.98 -16.40 16.06
N LEU A 515 -9.60 -16.32 14.88
CA LEU A 515 -10.93 -16.88 14.65
C LEU A 515 -10.86 -18.40 14.49
N VAL A 516 -11.84 -19.11 15.07
CA VAL A 516 -12.01 -20.57 15.00
C VAL A 516 -13.41 -20.89 14.48
N GLY A 517 -13.54 -21.96 13.70
CA GLY A 517 -14.83 -22.44 13.19
C GLY A 517 -15.42 -21.57 12.07
N SER A 518 -14.58 -20.79 11.39
CA SER A 518 -14.99 -19.96 10.24
C SER A 518 -14.59 -20.62 8.91
N ILE A 519 -15.21 -20.19 7.81
CA ILE A 519 -14.82 -20.59 6.44
C ILE A 519 -14.04 -19.45 5.81
N TYR A 520 -12.81 -19.71 5.43
CA TYR A 520 -12.02 -18.76 4.63
C TYR A 520 -12.11 -19.16 3.17
N VAL A 521 -12.53 -18.23 2.31
CA VAL A 521 -12.61 -18.40 0.86
C VAL A 521 -11.57 -17.49 0.22
N LEU A 522 -10.55 -18.07 -0.42
CA LEU A 522 -9.42 -17.34 -0.98
C LEU A 522 -9.40 -17.47 -2.51
N ASP A 523 -9.14 -16.34 -3.19
CA ASP A 523 -9.12 -16.25 -4.65
C ASP A 523 -7.67 -16.21 -5.15
N GLU A 524 -7.11 -17.36 -5.54
CA GLU A 524 -5.77 -17.48 -6.11
C GLU A 524 -4.67 -16.74 -5.31
N PRO A 525 -4.47 -17.09 -4.02
CA PRO A 525 -3.53 -16.40 -3.15
C PRO A 525 -2.06 -16.50 -3.57
N SER A 526 -1.70 -17.42 -4.48
CA SER A 526 -0.33 -17.51 -5.02
C SER A 526 -0.03 -16.56 -6.18
N ILE A 527 -0.97 -15.70 -6.59
CA ILE A 527 -0.72 -14.74 -7.67
C ILE A 527 0.47 -13.83 -7.37
N GLY A 528 1.35 -13.69 -8.39
CA GLY A 528 2.57 -12.89 -8.33
C GLY A 528 3.59 -13.40 -7.31
N LEU A 529 3.48 -14.66 -6.88
CA LEU A 529 4.47 -15.34 -6.04
C LEU A 529 5.38 -16.22 -6.89
N HIS A 530 6.66 -16.20 -6.54
CA HIS A 530 7.59 -17.20 -7.02
C HIS A 530 7.31 -18.55 -6.33
N PRO A 531 7.50 -19.72 -6.99
CA PRO A 531 7.22 -21.03 -6.38
C PRO A 531 7.83 -21.28 -4.99
N ARG A 532 9.01 -20.70 -4.73
CA ARG A 532 9.63 -20.65 -3.40
C ARG A 532 8.72 -20.05 -2.33
N ASP A 533 8.11 -18.91 -2.62
CA ASP A 533 7.24 -18.19 -1.69
C ASP A 533 5.85 -18.84 -1.62
N THR A 534 5.41 -19.52 -2.69
CA THR A 534 4.19 -20.36 -2.67
C THR A 534 4.27 -21.44 -1.59
N ASN A 535 5.44 -22.05 -1.38
CA ASN A 535 5.63 -23.02 -0.30
C ASN A 535 5.45 -22.41 1.10
N ARG A 536 5.87 -21.16 1.31
CA ARG A 536 5.63 -20.44 2.57
C ARG A 536 4.15 -20.16 2.78
N LEU A 537 3.48 -19.69 1.72
CA LEU A 537 2.03 -19.48 1.72
C LEU A 537 1.27 -20.76 2.07
N ILE A 538 1.67 -21.92 1.53
CA ILE A 538 1.07 -23.21 1.88
C ILE A 538 1.18 -23.48 3.39
N GLY A 539 2.33 -23.18 4.01
CA GLY A 539 2.51 -23.29 5.46
C GLY A 539 1.54 -22.40 6.25
N VAL A 540 1.31 -21.18 5.75
CA VAL A 540 0.32 -20.24 6.30
C VAL A 540 -1.11 -20.77 6.17
N LEU A 541 -1.50 -21.28 5.00
CA LEU A 541 -2.84 -21.85 4.76
C LEU A 541 -3.12 -23.05 5.66
N LYS A 542 -2.12 -23.91 5.86
CA LYS A 542 -2.19 -25.05 6.79
C LYS A 542 -2.34 -24.56 8.24
N SER A 543 -1.60 -23.53 8.63
CA SER A 543 -1.74 -22.94 9.98
C SER A 543 -3.15 -22.40 10.21
N LEU A 544 -3.74 -21.70 9.22
CA LEU A 544 -5.12 -21.21 9.30
C LEU A 544 -6.14 -22.34 9.45
N ARG A 545 -5.94 -23.45 8.73
CA ARG A 545 -6.75 -24.68 8.84
C ARG A 545 -6.59 -25.31 10.23
N ASP A 546 -5.36 -25.48 10.70
CA ASP A 546 -5.03 -26.23 11.92
C ASP A 546 -5.54 -25.56 13.20
N VAL A 547 -5.79 -24.24 13.16
CA VAL A 547 -6.51 -23.48 14.19
C VAL A 547 -7.98 -23.93 14.35
N GLY A 548 -8.52 -24.70 13.40
CA GLY A 548 -9.89 -25.22 13.40
C GLY A 548 -10.82 -24.49 12.43
N ASN A 549 -10.27 -23.95 11.34
CA ASN A 549 -11.04 -23.32 10.26
C ASN A 549 -11.09 -24.22 9.03
N THR A 550 -12.10 -23.99 8.18
CA THR A 550 -12.15 -24.59 6.84
C THR A 550 -11.58 -23.58 5.85
N VAL A 551 -10.58 -23.97 5.08
CA VAL A 551 -9.90 -23.08 4.13
C VAL A 551 -10.22 -23.58 2.72
N LEU A 552 -11.03 -22.82 1.99
CA LEU A 552 -11.38 -23.06 0.59
C LEU A 552 -10.56 -22.12 -0.29
N VAL A 553 -9.76 -22.66 -1.19
CA VAL A 553 -8.87 -21.89 -2.06
C VAL A 553 -9.22 -22.17 -3.51
N VAL A 554 -9.50 -21.14 -4.30
CA VAL A 554 -9.56 -21.26 -5.77
C VAL A 554 -8.13 -21.15 -6.28
N GLU A 555 -7.61 -22.19 -6.94
CA GLU A 555 -6.20 -22.22 -7.36
C GLU A 555 -5.94 -23.04 -8.63
N HIS A 556 -4.81 -22.68 -9.26
CA HIS A 556 -4.25 -23.33 -10.44
C HIS A 556 -2.82 -23.82 -10.22
N GLU A 557 -2.16 -23.41 -9.13
CA GLU A 557 -0.79 -23.82 -8.84
C GLU A 557 -0.68 -25.27 -8.35
N GLU A 558 0.23 -26.02 -8.97
CA GLU A 558 0.46 -27.44 -8.70
C GLU A 558 0.84 -27.72 -7.25
N GLU A 559 1.73 -26.92 -6.67
CA GLU A 559 2.19 -27.08 -5.28
C GLU A 559 1.04 -26.93 -4.27
N VAL A 560 0.10 -26.00 -4.53
CA VAL A 560 -1.06 -25.79 -3.65
C VAL A 560 -2.04 -26.95 -3.76
N MET A 561 -2.30 -27.43 -4.98
CA MET A 561 -3.14 -28.61 -5.21
C MET A 561 -2.54 -29.86 -4.54
N LYS A 562 -1.23 -30.06 -4.64
CA LYS A 562 -0.50 -31.16 -4.01
C LYS A 562 -0.55 -31.11 -2.49
N ALA A 563 -0.57 -29.91 -1.90
CA ALA A 563 -0.64 -29.72 -0.46
C ALA A 563 -2.07 -29.76 0.11
N ALA A 564 -3.10 -29.78 -0.74
CA ALA A 564 -4.49 -29.78 -0.34
C ALA A 564 -4.91 -31.11 0.32
N ASP A 565 -5.82 -31.04 1.29
CA ASP A 565 -6.43 -32.23 1.87
C ASP A 565 -7.52 -32.80 0.96
N HIS A 566 -8.16 -31.94 0.15
CA HIS A 566 -9.26 -32.29 -0.75
C HIS A 566 -9.26 -31.35 -1.96
N ILE A 567 -9.54 -31.88 -3.15
CA ILE A 567 -9.60 -31.14 -4.41
C ILE A 567 -10.98 -31.31 -5.03
N ILE A 568 -11.51 -30.22 -5.56
CA ILE A 568 -12.76 -30.14 -6.32
C ILE A 568 -12.41 -29.59 -7.70
N ASP A 569 -12.63 -30.39 -8.74
CA ASP A 569 -12.42 -29.96 -10.14
C ASP A 569 -13.77 -29.66 -10.80
N ILE A 570 -13.90 -28.45 -11.34
CA ILE A 570 -15.15 -27.95 -11.93
C ILE A 570 -14.98 -27.72 -13.43
N GLY A 571 -15.94 -28.30 -14.17
CA GLY A 571 -16.19 -28.13 -15.59
C GLY A 571 -15.14 -28.83 -16.46
N PRO A 572 -15.56 -29.59 -17.50
CA PRO A 572 -14.59 -30.02 -18.50
C PRO A 572 -14.13 -28.81 -19.33
N GLU A 573 -15.00 -27.81 -19.48
CA GLU A 573 -14.77 -26.59 -20.25
C GLU A 573 -15.21 -25.29 -19.53
N ALA A 574 -15.06 -24.14 -20.20
CA ALA A 574 -15.45 -22.82 -19.71
C ALA A 574 -16.88 -22.45 -20.13
N GLY A 575 -17.49 -21.48 -19.43
CA GLY A 575 -18.77 -20.90 -19.84
C GLY A 575 -19.93 -21.88 -19.81
N THR A 576 -20.76 -21.89 -20.86
CA THR A 576 -21.94 -22.76 -21.00
C THR A 576 -21.59 -24.26 -21.00
N HIS A 577 -20.37 -24.61 -21.38
CA HIS A 577 -19.86 -25.99 -21.37
C HIS A 577 -19.21 -26.39 -20.03
N GLY A 578 -19.07 -25.44 -19.09
CA GLY A 578 -18.57 -25.68 -17.74
C GLY A 578 -19.66 -26.01 -16.71
N GLY A 579 -19.37 -25.71 -15.44
CA GLY A 579 -20.36 -25.73 -14.36
C GLY A 579 -20.76 -27.10 -13.82
N GLU A 580 -20.04 -28.15 -14.21
CA GLU A 580 -20.26 -29.53 -13.76
C GLU A 580 -19.16 -29.97 -12.77
N LEU A 581 -19.50 -30.82 -11.82
CA LEU A 581 -18.49 -31.43 -10.93
C LEU A 581 -17.80 -32.57 -11.68
N ILE A 582 -16.53 -32.40 -12.05
CA ILE A 582 -15.77 -33.42 -12.77
C ILE A 582 -15.12 -34.40 -11.79
N PHE A 583 -14.50 -33.88 -10.74
CA PHE A 583 -13.77 -34.69 -9.77
C PHE A 583 -13.89 -34.10 -8.36
N THR A 584 -13.89 -34.98 -7.35
CA THR A 584 -13.85 -34.64 -5.93
C THR A 584 -13.09 -35.73 -5.18
N GLY A 585 -12.01 -35.40 -4.49
CA GLY A 585 -11.15 -36.39 -3.84
C GLY A 585 -9.78 -35.84 -3.44
N THR A 586 -8.79 -36.73 -3.29
CA THR A 586 -7.43 -36.32 -2.91
C THR A 586 -6.54 -36.07 -4.14
N TYR A 587 -5.35 -35.50 -3.93
CA TYR A 587 -4.36 -35.29 -5.00
C TYR A 587 -3.90 -36.61 -5.67
N THR A 588 -3.77 -37.69 -4.90
CA THR A 588 -3.41 -38.99 -5.49
C THR A 588 -4.51 -39.55 -6.39
N ASP A 589 -5.77 -39.23 -6.07
CA ASP A 589 -6.92 -39.71 -6.83
C ASP A 589 -7.06 -38.93 -8.16
N ILE A 590 -6.91 -37.60 -8.16
CA ILE A 590 -7.10 -36.76 -9.37
C ILE A 590 -6.06 -37.07 -10.45
N ILE A 591 -4.83 -37.42 -10.07
CA ILE A 591 -3.75 -37.79 -11.01
C ILE A 591 -4.15 -39.00 -11.86
N THR A 592 -4.88 -39.95 -11.25
CA THR A 592 -5.33 -41.17 -11.91
C THR A 592 -6.65 -41.01 -12.67
N ASP A 593 -7.32 -39.86 -12.53
CA ASP A 593 -8.61 -39.62 -13.16
C ASP A 593 -8.46 -39.27 -14.65
N ASP A 594 -9.19 -39.98 -15.52
CA ASP A 594 -9.13 -39.79 -16.97
C ASP A 594 -10.06 -38.67 -17.49
N LYS A 595 -11.00 -38.20 -16.66
CA LYS A 595 -11.99 -37.19 -17.04
C LYS A 595 -11.49 -35.79 -16.71
N SER A 596 -10.78 -35.62 -15.60
CA SER A 596 -10.19 -34.35 -15.18
C SER A 596 -9.10 -33.91 -16.16
N LEU A 597 -9.32 -32.75 -16.79
CA LEU A 597 -8.28 -32.11 -17.58
C LEU A 597 -7.09 -31.71 -16.70
N THR A 598 -7.37 -31.20 -15.51
CA THR A 598 -6.34 -30.85 -14.52
C THR A 598 -5.54 -32.08 -14.11
N GLY A 599 -6.19 -33.22 -13.86
CA GLY A 599 -5.52 -34.50 -13.58
C GLY A 599 -4.57 -34.96 -14.69
N LYS A 600 -4.92 -34.71 -15.97
CA LYS A 600 -4.03 -35.00 -17.12
C LYS A 600 -2.77 -34.15 -17.13
N TYR A 601 -2.88 -32.85 -16.81
CA TYR A 601 -1.70 -31.98 -16.69
C TYR A 601 -0.85 -32.33 -15.47
N LEU A 602 -1.46 -32.57 -14.31
CA LEU A 602 -0.74 -32.93 -13.07
C LEU A 602 -0.02 -34.29 -13.17
N SER A 603 -0.57 -35.22 -13.94
CA SER A 603 0.07 -36.53 -14.19
C SER A 603 1.14 -36.50 -15.29
N GLY A 604 1.30 -35.37 -16.00
CA GLY A 604 2.18 -35.26 -17.17
C GLY A 604 1.68 -35.95 -18.43
N ARG A 605 0.41 -36.43 -18.46
CA ARG A 605 -0.21 -37.02 -19.66
C ARG A 605 -0.50 -35.96 -20.73
N GLU A 606 -0.76 -34.73 -20.31
CA GLU A 606 -0.81 -33.54 -21.14
C GLU A 606 0.23 -32.55 -20.62
N GLU A 607 0.93 -31.86 -21.51
CA GLU A 607 1.92 -30.86 -21.11
C GLU A 607 2.02 -29.72 -22.13
N ILE A 608 2.56 -28.59 -21.66
CA ILE A 608 3.04 -27.52 -22.53
C ILE A 608 4.45 -27.91 -22.98
N ALA A 609 4.58 -28.30 -24.25
CA ALA A 609 5.85 -28.74 -24.81
C ALA A 609 6.90 -27.62 -24.85
N ILE A 610 8.14 -27.97 -24.57
CA ILE A 610 9.29 -27.06 -24.71
C ILE A 610 9.54 -26.83 -26.22
N PRO A 611 9.75 -25.58 -26.67
CA PRO A 611 10.04 -25.29 -28.07
C PRO A 611 11.29 -26.05 -28.56
N THR A 612 11.18 -26.75 -29.69
CA THR A 612 12.30 -27.53 -30.26
C THR A 612 13.44 -26.65 -30.77
N GLN A 613 13.14 -25.43 -31.20
CA GLN A 613 14.11 -24.41 -31.58
C GLN A 613 13.68 -23.06 -31.01
N ARG A 614 14.60 -22.37 -30.33
CA ARG A 614 14.40 -20.99 -29.87
C ARG A 614 14.72 -19.99 -30.97
N ARG A 615 14.03 -18.86 -30.97
CA ARG A 615 14.21 -17.80 -31.97
C ARG A 615 15.58 -17.14 -31.78
N LYS A 616 16.33 -17.00 -32.88
CA LYS A 616 17.60 -16.29 -32.88
C LYS A 616 17.36 -14.79 -33.04
N TRP A 617 18.20 -14.00 -32.38
CA TRP A 617 18.13 -12.55 -32.42
C TRP A 617 19.53 -11.96 -32.64
N ASN A 618 19.58 -10.80 -33.29
CA ASN A 618 20.79 -9.99 -33.49
C ASN A 618 20.64 -8.57 -32.91
N ASP A 619 19.41 -8.07 -32.89
CA ASP A 619 19.05 -6.73 -32.45
C ASP A 619 18.64 -6.77 -30.97
N HIS A 620 19.03 -5.76 -30.20
CA HIS A 620 18.73 -5.71 -28.77
C HIS A 620 18.70 -4.28 -28.22
N ILE A 621 18.08 -4.12 -27.06
CA ILE A 621 18.07 -2.89 -26.27
C ILE A 621 18.77 -3.16 -24.96
N THR A 622 19.69 -2.28 -24.57
CA THR A 622 20.39 -2.40 -23.29
C THR A 622 20.00 -1.23 -22.39
N ILE A 623 19.52 -1.54 -21.20
CA ILE A 623 19.38 -0.57 -20.11
C ILE A 623 20.63 -0.67 -19.25
N LYS A 624 21.38 0.41 -19.12
CA LYS A 624 22.59 0.47 -18.27
C LYS A 624 22.32 1.17 -16.94
N GLY A 625 22.87 0.58 -15.88
CA GLY A 625 22.95 1.19 -14.57
C GLY A 625 21.61 1.54 -13.92
N ALA A 626 20.60 0.68 -14.08
CA ALA A 626 19.30 0.81 -13.44
C ALA A 626 19.40 0.80 -11.90
N ARG A 627 18.79 1.79 -11.25
CA ARG A 627 18.90 2.10 -9.80
C ARG A 627 17.58 2.45 -9.12
N GLU A 628 16.46 2.26 -9.80
CA GLU A 628 15.16 2.58 -9.23
C GLU A 628 14.78 1.61 -8.10
N ASN A 629 14.31 2.16 -6.96
CA ASN A 629 14.00 1.43 -5.73
C ASN A 629 15.20 0.62 -5.20
N ASN A 630 15.13 -0.71 -5.26
CA ASN A 630 16.13 -1.64 -4.74
C ASN A 630 17.13 -2.14 -5.80
N LEU A 631 17.03 -1.69 -7.06
CA LEU A 631 17.96 -2.09 -8.12
C LEU A 631 19.38 -1.55 -7.86
N LYS A 632 20.39 -2.40 -8.05
CA LYS A 632 21.79 -2.12 -7.72
C LYS A 632 22.64 -1.94 -8.97
N HIS A 633 22.48 -0.80 -9.66
CA HIS A 633 23.21 -0.48 -10.90
C HIS A 633 23.08 -1.57 -11.99
N VAL A 634 21.89 -2.15 -12.12
CA VAL A 634 21.63 -3.28 -13.02
C VAL A 634 21.80 -2.88 -14.48
N THR A 635 22.54 -3.70 -15.23
CA THR A 635 22.57 -3.65 -16.69
C THR A 635 21.91 -4.89 -17.24
N ALA A 636 20.92 -4.73 -18.11
CA ALA A 636 20.14 -5.84 -18.67
C ALA A 636 19.93 -5.64 -20.18
N LYS A 637 20.08 -6.72 -20.96
CA LYS A 637 19.81 -6.70 -22.41
C LYS A 637 18.47 -7.36 -22.72
N PHE A 638 17.70 -6.67 -23.55
CA PHE A 638 16.38 -7.07 -24.05
C PHE A 638 16.47 -7.31 -25.56
N PRO A 639 16.58 -8.57 -25.99
CA PRO A 639 16.53 -8.94 -27.40
C PRO A 639 15.24 -8.51 -28.11
N LEU A 640 15.35 -8.15 -29.39
CA LEU A 640 14.20 -7.80 -30.24
C LEU A 640 13.73 -8.97 -31.10
N GLY A 641 12.43 -9.01 -31.39
CA GLY A 641 11.79 -10.01 -32.25
C GLY A 641 11.62 -11.39 -31.62
N VAL A 642 11.76 -11.49 -30.30
CA VAL A 642 11.69 -12.76 -29.54
C VAL A 642 10.88 -12.59 -28.25
N LEU A 643 10.57 -13.72 -27.60
CA LEU A 643 9.93 -13.74 -26.28
C LEU A 643 10.98 -13.62 -25.18
N THR A 644 11.04 -12.47 -24.51
CA THR A 644 11.90 -12.26 -23.33
C THR A 644 11.07 -12.34 -22.05
N VAL A 645 11.44 -13.18 -21.11
CA VAL A 645 10.78 -13.30 -19.80
C VAL A 645 11.69 -12.74 -18.70
N VAL A 646 11.17 -11.78 -17.94
CA VAL A 646 11.82 -11.21 -16.75
C VAL A 646 11.25 -11.90 -15.52
N THR A 647 12.10 -12.63 -14.80
CA THR A 647 11.71 -13.50 -13.69
C THR A 647 12.52 -13.23 -12.42
N GLY A 648 12.25 -13.98 -11.36
CA GLY A 648 12.85 -13.87 -10.04
C GLY A 648 11.84 -13.66 -8.91
N VAL A 649 12.30 -13.66 -7.67
CA VAL A 649 11.42 -13.65 -6.47
C VAL A 649 10.59 -12.36 -6.32
N SER A 650 9.51 -12.39 -5.55
CA SER A 650 8.66 -11.22 -5.32
C SER A 650 9.46 -10.13 -4.59
N GLY A 651 9.31 -8.87 -5.04
CA GLY A 651 10.11 -7.75 -4.52
C GLY A 651 11.57 -7.70 -5.01
N SER A 652 12.01 -8.55 -5.94
CA SER A 652 13.41 -8.55 -6.43
C SER A 652 13.79 -7.33 -7.28
N GLY A 653 12.80 -6.66 -7.90
CA GLY A 653 13.01 -5.48 -8.74
C GLY A 653 12.51 -5.59 -10.18
N LYS A 654 11.87 -6.70 -10.59
CA LYS A 654 11.33 -6.94 -11.95
C LYS A 654 10.46 -5.77 -12.47
N THR A 655 9.44 -5.38 -11.70
CA THR A 655 8.53 -4.28 -12.01
C THR A 655 9.27 -2.94 -12.10
N SER A 656 10.28 -2.72 -11.24
CA SER A 656 11.12 -1.51 -11.28
C SER A 656 11.92 -1.45 -12.59
N LEU A 657 12.52 -2.57 -13.01
CA LEU A 657 13.34 -2.63 -14.22
C LEU A 657 12.49 -2.42 -15.48
N VAL A 658 11.36 -3.12 -15.59
CA VAL A 658 10.55 -3.14 -16.81
C VAL A 658 9.57 -1.96 -16.87
N LYS A 659 8.70 -1.80 -15.85
CA LYS A 659 7.61 -0.81 -15.90
C LYS A 659 8.03 0.60 -15.50
N ARG A 660 9.03 0.76 -14.62
CA ARG A 660 9.48 2.11 -14.19
C ARG A 660 10.67 2.65 -14.96
N ILE A 661 11.53 1.77 -15.49
CA ILE A 661 12.71 2.18 -16.25
C ILE A 661 12.51 1.94 -17.73
N LEU A 662 12.46 0.67 -18.18
CA LEU A 662 12.45 0.34 -19.61
C LEU A 662 11.28 0.98 -20.37
N HIS A 663 10.05 0.81 -19.88
CA HIS A 663 8.85 1.33 -20.55
C HIS A 663 8.86 2.87 -20.69
N PRO A 664 9.03 3.67 -19.61
CA PRO A 664 9.07 5.12 -19.74
C PRO A 664 10.31 5.62 -20.50
N ALA A 665 11.46 4.93 -20.38
CA ALA A 665 12.66 5.27 -21.16
C ALA A 665 12.42 5.12 -22.66
N LEU A 666 11.77 4.03 -23.10
CA LEU A 666 11.44 3.83 -24.50
C LEU A 666 10.38 4.82 -25.01
N GLN A 667 9.34 5.10 -24.23
CA GLN A 667 8.36 6.12 -24.60
C GLN A 667 9.00 7.51 -24.76
N LYS A 668 9.99 7.86 -23.93
CA LYS A 668 10.78 9.09 -24.06
C LYS A 668 11.58 9.12 -25.35
N THR A 669 12.30 8.05 -25.68
CA THR A 669 13.11 8.00 -26.90
C THR A 669 12.26 8.08 -28.16
N LEU A 670 11.05 7.52 -28.13
CA LEU A 670 10.11 7.54 -29.26
C LEU A 670 9.27 8.83 -29.35
N GLY A 671 9.41 9.77 -28.42
CA GLY A 671 8.68 11.04 -28.42
C GLY A 671 7.21 10.95 -27.98
N ASN A 672 6.74 9.79 -27.53
CA ASN A 672 5.37 9.54 -27.06
C ASN A 672 5.22 9.72 -25.54
N TYR A 673 6.01 10.60 -24.94
CA TYR A 673 6.08 10.75 -23.50
C TYR A 673 4.88 11.52 -22.93
N ASN A 674 4.06 10.82 -22.14
CA ASN A 674 2.85 11.38 -21.51
C ASN A 674 3.10 12.00 -20.11
N GLY A 675 4.35 12.22 -19.72
CA GLY A 675 4.67 12.78 -18.40
C GLY A 675 4.90 11.75 -17.28
N GLU A 676 4.95 10.45 -17.60
CA GLU A 676 5.20 9.40 -16.60
C GLU A 676 6.64 9.40 -16.06
N GLN A 677 6.80 9.50 -14.74
CA GLN A 677 8.11 9.48 -14.08
C GLN A 677 8.94 8.26 -14.53
N THR A 678 10.14 8.50 -15.05
CA THR A 678 11.10 7.42 -15.33
C THR A 678 12.01 7.23 -14.13
N GLY A 679 12.22 5.98 -13.73
CA GLY A 679 13.14 5.63 -12.66
C GLY A 679 14.59 5.99 -12.96
N ALA A 680 15.47 5.86 -11.97
CA ALA A 680 16.89 6.15 -12.14
C ALA A 680 17.62 5.08 -13.00
N TYR A 681 18.30 5.51 -14.07
CA TYR A 681 19.19 4.70 -14.91
C TYR A 681 20.28 5.58 -15.54
N ASP A 682 21.35 4.98 -16.10
CA ASP A 682 22.47 5.72 -16.71
C ASP A 682 22.26 6.00 -18.20
N ALA A 683 21.87 4.99 -18.98
CA ALA A 683 21.67 5.13 -20.43
C ALA A 683 20.78 4.02 -20.99
N ILE A 684 20.15 4.30 -22.14
CA ILE A 684 19.51 3.32 -23.01
C ILE A 684 20.32 3.23 -24.32
N GLU A 685 20.74 2.02 -24.68
CA GLU A 685 21.58 1.75 -25.85
C GLU A 685 20.96 0.65 -26.73
N GLY A 686 21.49 0.48 -27.93
CA GLY A 686 21.09 -0.58 -28.86
C GLY A 686 20.11 -0.12 -29.95
N ASP A 687 19.35 -1.05 -30.48
CA ASP A 687 18.53 -0.90 -31.68
C ASP A 687 17.12 -0.33 -31.41
N TYR A 688 16.97 0.56 -30.42
CA TYR A 688 15.66 1.10 -30.04
C TYR A 688 14.97 1.88 -31.18
N ASN A 689 15.72 2.38 -32.17
CA ASN A 689 15.19 3.04 -33.37
C ASN A 689 14.39 2.09 -34.28
N LYS A 690 14.51 0.76 -34.12
CA LYS A 690 13.75 -0.23 -34.89
C LYS A 690 12.33 -0.45 -34.35
N ILE A 691 12.00 0.14 -33.20
CA ILE A 691 10.69 0.09 -32.58
C ILE A 691 9.95 1.38 -32.91
N GLU A 692 8.70 1.27 -33.34
CA GLU A 692 7.87 2.45 -33.60
C GLU A 692 6.91 2.75 -32.45
N GLN A 693 6.47 1.70 -31.74
CA GLN A 693 5.48 1.81 -30.69
C GLN A 693 5.80 0.85 -29.55
N VAL A 694 5.54 1.28 -28.32
CA VAL A 694 5.62 0.45 -27.11
C VAL A 694 4.27 0.43 -26.44
N GLU A 695 3.78 -0.78 -26.18
CA GLU A 695 2.47 -1.01 -25.57
C GLU A 695 2.64 -1.79 -24.26
N LEU A 696 2.25 -1.17 -23.15
CA LEU A 696 2.17 -1.81 -21.85
C LEU A 696 0.76 -2.40 -21.66
N VAL A 697 0.70 -3.73 -21.59
CA VAL A 697 -0.54 -4.49 -21.44
C VAL A 697 -0.63 -4.99 -19.99
N ASP A 698 -1.21 -4.14 -19.14
CA ASP A 698 -1.39 -4.38 -17.70
C ASP A 698 -2.75 -5.01 -17.35
N GLN A 699 -2.88 -5.44 -16.09
CA GLN A 699 -4.11 -5.98 -15.51
C GLN A 699 -5.12 -4.91 -15.07
N ASN A 700 -4.84 -3.62 -15.32
CA ASN A 700 -5.78 -2.56 -14.95
C ASN A 700 -7.10 -2.74 -15.71
N PRO A 701 -8.26 -2.47 -15.07
CA PRO A 701 -9.56 -2.58 -15.70
C PRO A 701 -9.60 -1.80 -17.01
N ILE A 702 -10.20 -2.39 -18.04
CA ILE A 702 -10.34 -1.80 -19.38
C ILE A 702 -11.00 -0.41 -19.30
N GLY A 703 -11.97 -0.28 -18.42
CA GLY A 703 -12.60 0.98 -18.04
C GLY A 703 -13.17 0.86 -16.64
N ARG A 704 -13.19 1.98 -15.90
CA ARG A 704 -13.77 2.05 -14.55
C ARG A 704 -15.30 2.20 -14.55
N SER A 705 -15.86 2.51 -15.71
CA SER A 705 -17.30 2.65 -15.91
C SER A 705 -17.88 1.30 -16.30
N SER A 706 -19.02 0.97 -15.70
CA SER A 706 -19.87 -0.18 -16.04
C SER A 706 -20.38 -0.19 -17.49
N ARG A 707 -20.17 0.90 -18.22
CA ARG A 707 -20.43 1.04 -19.66
C ARG A 707 -19.37 0.44 -20.57
N SER A 708 -18.18 0.17 -20.04
CA SER A 708 -17.12 -0.50 -20.79
C SER A 708 -17.40 -1.99 -20.81
N ASN A 709 -17.26 -2.63 -21.97
CA ASN A 709 -17.47 -4.07 -22.14
C ASN A 709 -16.62 -4.61 -23.31
N PRO A 710 -16.47 -5.93 -23.46
CA PRO A 710 -15.62 -6.53 -24.49
C PRO A 710 -15.95 -6.03 -25.91
N VAL A 711 -17.25 -5.98 -26.26
CA VAL A 711 -17.70 -5.65 -27.63
C VAL A 711 -17.48 -4.19 -28.00
N THR A 712 -17.57 -3.27 -27.03
CA THR A 712 -17.23 -1.85 -27.24
C THR A 712 -15.73 -1.65 -27.36
N TYR A 713 -14.92 -2.39 -26.61
CA TYR A 713 -13.47 -2.26 -26.63
C TYR A 713 -12.85 -2.69 -27.96
N VAL A 714 -13.26 -3.84 -28.51
CA VAL A 714 -12.82 -4.29 -29.85
C VAL A 714 -13.52 -3.56 -31.00
N LYS A 715 -14.38 -2.57 -30.68
CA LYS A 715 -15.17 -1.78 -31.64
C LYS A 715 -16.06 -2.63 -32.56
N ALA A 716 -16.47 -3.82 -32.10
CA ALA A 716 -17.46 -4.64 -32.79
C ALA A 716 -18.88 -4.09 -32.60
N TRP A 717 -19.12 -3.38 -31.50
CA TRP A 717 -20.42 -2.81 -31.20
C TRP A 717 -20.92 -1.82 -32.24
N ASP A 718 -20.02 -1.06 -32.87
CA ASP A 718 -20.37 -0.12 -33.93
C ASP A 718 -20.95 -0.82 -35.16
N GLU A 719 -20.39 -1.97 -35.54
CA GLU A 719 -20.90 -2.79 -36.65
C GLU A 719 -22.25 -3.42 -36.29
N ILE A 720 -22.40 -3.92 -35.06
CA ILE A 720 -23.66 -4.51 -34.59
C ILE A 720 -24.78 -3.45 -34.58
N ARG A 721 -24.51 -2.23 -34.08
CA ARG A 721 -25.50 -1.14 -34.10
C ARG A 721 -25.88 -0.74 -35.52
N ASN A 722 -24.93 -0.73 -36.45
CA ASN A 722 -25.21 -0.47 -37.86
C ASN A 722 -26.08 -1.58 -38.49
N LEU A 723 -25.82 -2.84 -38.13
CA LEU A 723 -26.62 -3.99 -38.58
C LEU A 723 -28.08 -3.87 -38.10
N TYR A 724 -28.31 -3.56 -36.83
CA TYR A 724 -29.66 -3.39 -36.28
C TYR A 724 -30.39 -2.18 -36.87
N ALA A 725 -29.71 -1.05 -37.06
CA ALA A 725 -30.29 0.11 -37.72
C ALA A 725 -30.59 -0.12 -39.22
N SER A 726 -29.94 -1.12 -39.83
CA SER A 726 -30.17 -1.46 -41.25
C SER A 726 -31.44 -2.28 -41.50
N GLN A 727 -32.02 -2.87 -40.44
CA GLN A 727 -33.24 -3.69 -40.51
C GLN A 727 -34.44 -2.90 -41.01
N ALA A 728 -35.35 -3.56 -41.74
CA ALA A 728 -36.52 -2.92 -42.33
C ALA A 728 -37.43 -2.29 -41.25
N SER A 729 -37.65 -3.00 -40.14
CA SER A 729 -38.41 -2.53 -38.97
C SER A 729 -37.77 -1.30 -38.32
N ALA A 730 -36.44 -1.30 -38.16
CA ALA A 730 -35.70 -0.16 -37.59
C ALA A 730 -35.79 1.09 -38.47
N LYS A 731 -35.65 0.91 -39.79
CA LYS A 731 -35.80 2.00 -40.77
C LYS A 731 -37.21 2.57 -40.79
N ALA A 732 -38.24 1.73 -40.72
CA ALA A 732 -39.64 2.16 -40.64
C ALA A 732 -39.92 2.96 -39.36
N ALA A 733 -39.30 2.57 -38.24
CA ALA A 733 -39.40 3.27 -36.96
C ALA A 733 -38.48 4.50 -36.85
N GLY A 734 -37.68 4.82 -37.88
CA GLY A 734 -36.75 5.96 -37.88
C GLY A 734 -35.56 5.81 -36.90
N LEU A 735 -35.25 4.59 -36.47
CA LEU A 735 -34.19 4.32 -35.50
C LEU A 735 -32.80 4.35 -36.15
N LYS A 736 -31.95 5.26 -35.66
CA LYS A 736 -30.54 5.38 -36.07
C LYS A 736 -29.64 4.45 -35.25
N PRO A 737 -28.38 4.19 -35.66
CA PRO A 737 -27.42 3.40 -34.86
C PRO A 737 -27.19 3.95 -33.44
N SER A 738 -27.46 5.23 -33.18
CA SER A 738 -27.41 5.82 -31.83
C SER A 738 -28.49 5.29 -30.89
N ALA A 739 -29.66 4.88 -31.40
CA ALA A 739 -30.75 4.33 -30.59
C ALA A 739 -30.37 2.97 -29.97
N PHE A 740 -29.55 2.17 -30.67
CA PHE A 740 -29.04 0.90 -30.19
C PHE A 740 -27.78 1.05 -29.30
N SER A 741 -27.46 2.28 -28.87
CA SER A 741 -26.36 2.54 -27.94
C SER A 741 -26.87 2.72 -26.52
N PHE A 742 -26.42 1.89 -25.58
CA PHE A 742 -26.72 2.06 -24.15
C PHE A 742 -25.99 3.26 -23.54
N ASN A 743 -25.01 3.85 -24.24
CA ASN A 743 -24.23 5.00 -23.78
C ASN A 743 -24.85 6.36 -24.11
N VAL A 744 -25.80 6.40 -25.04
CA VAL A 744 -26.35 7.64 -25.60
C VAL A 744 -27.84 7.74 -25.30
N GLU A 745 -28.33 8.95 -25.04
CA GLU A 745 -29.75 9.21 -24.86
C GLU A 745 -30.52 8.99 -26.16
N GLY A 746 -31.72 8.43 -26.04
CA GLY A 746 -32.57 8.05 -27.17
C GLY A 746 -33.21 6.69 -26.95
N GLY A 747 -32.40 5.61 -26.99
CA GLY A 747 -32.89 4.24 -26.88
C GLY A 747 -32.53 3.48 -25.60
N ARG A 748 -31.61 3.99 -24.78
CA ARG A 748 -31.29 3.43 -23.45
C ARG A 748 -32.41 3.68 -22.43
N CYS A 749 -32.52 2.85 -21.40
CA CYS A 749 -33.44 3.05 -20.28
C CYS A 749 -33.10 4.33 -19.50
N ASP A 750 -34.11 5.14 -19.18
CA ASP A 750 -33.91 6.43 -18.51
C ASP A 750 -33.60 6.29 -17.00
N VAL A 751 -34.07 5.21 -16.36
CA VAL A 751 -33.92 4.98 -14.91
C VAL A 751 -32.50 4.53 -14.56
N CYS A 752 -32.00 3.47 -15.20
CA CYS A 752 -30.62 3.01 -14.99
C CYS A 752 -29.62 3.69 -15.93
N GLN A 753 -30.05 4.62 -16.79
CA GLN A 753 -29.21 5.29 -17.78
C GLN A 753 -28.35 4.35 -18.65
N GLY A 754 -28.89 3.17 -18.96
CA GLY A 754 -28.22 2.14 -19.78
C GLY A 754 -27.33 1.16 -19.02
N GLU A 755 -27.20 1.26 -17.70
CA GLU A 755 -26.39 0.32 -16.90
C GLU A 755 -27.08 -1.04 -16.75
N GLY A 756 -28.42 -1.05 -16.65
CA GLY A 756 -29.22 -2.25 -16.35
C GLY A 756 -29.38 -2.52 -14.86
N GLU A 757 -28.58 -1.89 -14.02
CA GLU A 757 -28.62 -1.99 -12.56
C GLU A 757 -28.69 -0.59 -11.92
N VAL A 758 -29.13 -0.56 -10.67
CA VAL A 758 -29.19 0.65 -9.83
C VAL A 758 -28.33 0.40 -8.59
N LYS A 759 -27.39 1.31 -8.34
CA LYS A 759 -26.51 1.28 -7.17
C LYS A 759 -27.25 1.83 -5.96
N ILE A 760 -27.26 1.08 -4.86
CA ILE A 760 -27.74 1.50 -3.55
C ILE A 760 -26.54 1.64 -2.61
N GLU A 761 -26.33 2.86 -2.11
CA GLU A 761 -25.24 3.14 -1.19
C GLU A 761 -25.59 2.67 0.23
N MET A 762 -24.71 1.85 0.80
CA MET A 762 -24.87 1.29 2.15
C MET A 762 -23.90 1.99 3.12
N GLN A 763 -24.33 2.24 4.36
CA GLN A 763 -23.49 2.98 5.31
C GLN A 763 -22.34 2.16 5.92
N PHE A 764 -22.56 0.86 6.14
CA PHE A 764 -21.62 -0.02 6.87
C PHE A 764 -21.19 -1.26 6.06
N MET A 765 -21.71 -1.41 4.84
CA MET A 765 -21.46 -2.57 3.98
C MET A 765 -21.02 -2.07 2.61
N ALA A 766 -20.53 -2.99 1.77
CA ALA A 766 -20.30 -2.69 0.37
C ALA A 766 -21.62 -2.26 -0.31
N ASP A 767 -21.52 -1.32 -1.24
CA ASP A 767 -22.66 -0.86 -2.03
C ASP A 767 -23.31 -2.04 -2.76
N ILE A 768 -24.65 -2.05 -2.78
CA ILE A 768 -25.43 -3.14 -3.38
C ILE A 768 -25.89 -2.69 -4.76
N PHE A 769 -25.77 -3.57 -5.75
CA PHE A 769 -26.29 -3.36 -7.10
C PHE A 769 -27.57 -4.20 -7.27
N LEU A 770 -28.68 -3.54 -7.56
CA LEU A 770 -29.96 -4.21 -7.84
C LEU A 770 -30.30 -4.10 -9.32
N THR A 771 -30.89 -5.16 -9.88
CA THR A 771 -31.43 -5.14 -11.24
C THR A 771 -32.47 -4.03 -11.39
N CYS A 772 -32.37 -3.23 -12.46
CA CYS A 772 -33.29 -2.12 -12.68
C CYS A 772 -34.71 -2.62 -12.97
N GLU A 773 -35.67 -2.23 -12.13
CA GLU A 773 -37.08 -2.62 -12.25
C GLU A 773 -37.76 -2.07 -13.53
N ALA A 774 -37.26 -0.96 -14.09
CA ALA A 774 -37.89 -0.33 -15.26
C ALA A 774 -37.59 -1.04 -16.58
N CYS A 775 -36.42 -1.68 -16.70
CA CYS A 775 -36.02 -2.42 -17.90
C CYS A 775 -35.77 -3.91 -17.64
N ASN A 776 -35.94 -4.37 -16.40
CA ASN A 776 -35.57 -5.72 -15.94
C ASN A 776 -34.15 -6.10 -16.35
N GLY A 777 -33.20 -5.16 -16.25
CA GLY A 777 -31.80 -5.39 -16.64
C GLY A 777 -31.49 -5.24 -18.14
N ASN A 778 -32.48 -5.07 -19.02
CA ASN A 778 -32.27 -5.07 -20.48
C ASN A 778 -31.56 -3.82 -21.04
N ARG A 779 -31.28 -2.80 -20.22
CA ARG A 779 -30.57 -1.55 -20.59
C ARG A 779 -31.27 -0.64 -21.61
N PHE A 780 -32.25 -1.11 -22.37
CA PHE A 780 -32.93 -0.37 -23.44
C PHE A 780 -34.42 -0.15 -23.17
N LYS A 781 -35.02 0.76 -23.94
CA LYS A 781 -36.47 0.98 -24.01
C LYS A 781 -37.14 -0.08 -24.88
N GLN A 782 -38.42 -0.34 -24.64
CA GLN A 782 -39.16 -1.41 -25.33
C GLN A 782 -39.15 -1.27 -26.87
N ASN A 783 -39.33 -0.05 -27.39
CA ASN A 783 -39.32 0.22 -28.83
C ASN A 783 -37.99 -0.13 -29.54
N VAL A 784 -36.89 -0.23 -28.80
CA VAL A 784 -35.59 -0.70 -29.31
C VAL A 784 -35.50 -2.22 -29.24
N LEU A 785 -36.03 -2.82 -28.17
CA LEU A 785 -36.08 -4.28 -27.97
C LEU A 785 -37.00 -4.98 -28.97
N ASP A 786 -38.01 -4.28 -29.51
CA ASP A 786 -38.92 -4.82 -30.53
C ASP A 786 -38.22 -5.05 -31.89
N ILE A 787 -37.02 -4.48 -32.09
CA ILE A 787 -36.22 -4.71 -33.30
C ILE A 787 -35.36 -5.95 -33.12
N THR A 788 -35.56 -6.95 -33.98
CA THR A 788 -34.83 -8.21 -33.95
C THR A 788 -34.00 -8.44 -35.21
N TYR A 789 -32.91 -9.19 -35.06
CA TYR A 789 -32.12 -9.79 -36.14
C TYR A 789 -31.98 -11.28 -35.83
N ASN A 790 -32.32 -12.16 -36.78
CA ASN A 790 -32.38 -13.61 -36.54
C ASN A 790 -33.10 -13.97 -35.23
N GLU A 791 -34.29 -13.37 -35.02
CA GLU A 791 -35.16 -13.57 -33.84
C GLU A 791 -34.62 -13.08 -32.49
N LYS A 792 -33.40 -12.53 -32.42
CA LYS A 792 -32.85 -11.94 -31.19
C LYS A 792 -32.88 -10.42 -31.23
N ASN A 793 -33.14 -9.79 -30.09
CA ASN A 793 -33.01 -8.34 -29.94
C ASN A 793 -31.60 -7.91 -29.47
N VAL A 794 -31.37 -6.59 -29.41
CA VAL A 794 -30.06 -6.02 -29.06
C VAL A 794 -29.60 -6.37 -27.63
N SER A 795 -30.53 -6.53 -26.68
CA SER A 795 -30.22 -6.95 -25.29
C SER A 795 -29.81 -8.41 -25.25
N GLU A 796 -30.55 -9.27 -25.94
CA GLU A 796 -30.25 -10.70 -26.05
C GLU A 796 -28.92 -10.96 -26.74
N VAL A 797 -28.56 -10.17 -27.76
CA VAL A 797 -27.23 -10.24 -28.40
C VAL A 797 -26.13 -9.84 -27.43
N LEU A 798 -26.33 -8.83 -26.59
CA LEU A 798 -25.33 -8.46 -25.57
C LEU A 798 -25.15 -9.56 -24.51
N ASN A 799 -26.16 -10.39 -24.29
CA ASN A 799 -26.12 -11.54 -23.38
C ASN A 799 -25.63 -12.83 -24.05
N LEU A 800 -25.28 -12.82 -25.34
CA LEU A 800 -24.58 -13.97 -25.94
C LEU A 800 -23.16 -14.04 -25.40
N THR A 801 -22.70 -15.26 -25.16
CA THR A 801 -21.27 -15.54 -25.03
C THR A 801 -20.56 -15.23 -26.35
N ILE A 802 -19.26 -14.98 -26.29
CA ILE A 802 -18.46 -14.70 -27.49
C ILE A 802 -18.46 -15.90 -28.44
N ASP A 803 -18.45 -17.14 -27.94
CA ASP A 803 -18.56 -18.36 -28.75
C ASP A 803 -19.90 -18.41 -29.49
N GLU A 804 -21.02 -18.21 -28.77
CA GLU A 804 -22.36 -18.15 -29.38
C GLU A 804 -22.48 -16.99 -30.38
N ALA A 805 -21.84 -15.85 -30.10
CA ALA A 805 -21.84 -14.70 -30.99
C ALA A 805 -21.09 -14.98 -32.30
N VAL A 806 -19.99 -15.74 -32.26
CA VAL A 806 -19.25 -16.14 -33.46
C VAL A 806 -20.11 -17.03 -34.35
N GLU A 807 -20.89 -17.95 -33.76
CA GLU A 807 -21.84 -18.77 -34.51
C GLU A 807 -23.03 -17.93 -35.04
N PHE A 808 -23.59 -17.07 -34.20
CA PHE A 808 -24.74 -16.23 -34.55
C PHE A 808 -24.44 -15.22 -35.68
N PHE A 809 -23.23 -14.64 -35.68
CA PHE A 809 -22.77 -13.69 -36.70
C PHE A 809 -21.96 -14.33 -37.83
N ALA A 810 -22.02 -15.65 -38.02
CA ALA A 810 -21.19 -16.36 -39.01
C ALA A 810 -21.29 -15.80 -40.45
N LYS A 811 -22.41 -15.16 -40.81
CA LYS A 811 -22.62 -14.50 -42.12
C LYS A 811 -22.02 -13.09 -42.21
N GLU A 812 -21.69 -12.45 -41.10
CA GLU A 812 -21.27 -11.05 -41.01
C GLU A 812 -19.75 -10.93 -40.79
N THR A 813 -18.98 -10.99 -41.89
CA THR A 813 -17.50 -11.03 -41.86
C THR A 813 -16.85 -9.87 -41.09
N LYS A 814 -17.42 -8.66 -41.17
CA LYS A 814 -16.91 -7.47 -40.45
C LYS A 814 -16.99 -7.62 -38.93
N ILE A 815 -18.04 -8.29 -38.43
CA ILE A 815 -18.24 -8.53 -36.99
C ILE A 815 -17.31 -9.66 -36.55
N ILE A 816 -17.28 -10.76 -37.31
CA ILE A 816 -16.45 -11.94 -37.00
C ILE A 816 -14.96 -11.58 -36.91
N ASN A 817 -14.44 -10.77 -37.83
CA ASN A 817 -13.03 -10.35 -37.80
C ASN A 817 -12.66 -9.57 -36.52
N LYS A 818 -13.64 -8.95 -35.84
CA LYS A 818 -13.43 -8.21 -34.59
C LYS A 818 -13.65 -9.08 -33.33
N ILE A 819 -14.54 -10.08 -33.40
CA ILE A 819 -14.91 -10.92 -32.25
C ILE A 819 -14.06 -12.19 -32.17
N LYS A 820 -13.69 -12.80 -33.29
CA LYS A 820 -12.92 -14.06 -33.32
C LYS A 820 -11.60 -14.00 -32.52
N PRO A 821 -10.82 -12.91 -32.57
CA PRO A 821 -9.61 -12.82 -31.75
C PRO A 821 -9.87 -12.90 -30.24
N LEU A 822 -11.08 -12.59 -29.76
CA LEU A 822 -11.45 -12.79 -28.34
C LEU A 822 -11.55 -14.30 -28.00
N VAL A 823 -12.03 -15.13 -28.92
CA VAL A 823 -12.04 -16.59 -28.76
C VAL A 823 -10.60 -17.12 -28.78
N ASP A 824 -9.78 -16.63 -29.70
CA ASP A 824 -8.40 -17.09 -29.89
C ASP A 824 -7.54 -16.87 -28.62
N VAL A 825 -7.80 -15.78 -27.87
CA VAL A 825 -7.16 -15.50 -26.57
C VAL A 825 -7.82 -16.20 -25.37
N GLY A 826 -8.84 -17.05 -25.61
CA GLY A 826 -9.49 -17.87 -24.59
C GLY A 826 -10.66 -17.21 -23.85
N LEU A 827 -11.29 -16.17 -24.41
CA LEU A 827 -12.43 -15.47 -23.80
C LEU A 827 -13.79 -15.86 -24.38
N GLY A 828 -13.90 -17.02 -25.02
CA GLY A 828 -15.14 -17.48 -25.66
C GLY A 828 -16.36 -17.49 -24.72
N TYR A 829 -16.14 -17.77 -23.44
CA TYR A 829 -17.18 -17.82 -22.40
C TYR A 829 -17.70 -16.45 -21.92
N VAL A 830 -16.97 -15.37 -22.17
CA VAL A 830 -17.34 -14.03 -21.69
C VAL A 830 -18.51 -13.51 -22.52
N HIS A 831 -19.46 -12.82 -21.88
CA HIS A 831 -20.60 -12.25 -22.59
C HIS A 831 -20.21 -10.95 -23.30
N LEU A 832 -20.76 -10.69 -24.49
CA LEU A 832 -20.42 -9.49 -25.28
C LEU A 832 -20.63 -8.18 -24.49
N GLY A 833 -21.72 -8.11 -23.73
CA GLY A 833 -22.15 -6.96 -22.94
C GLY A 833 -21.71 -6.98 -21.48
N GLN A 834 -20.87 -7.93 -21.06
CA GLN A 834 -20.40 -8.05 -19.68
C GLN A 834 -19.65 -6.78 -19.25
N SER A 835 -20.01 -6.24 -18.08
CA SER A 835 -19.40 -5.02 -17.54
C SER A 835 -17.90 -5.22 -17.30
N SER A 836 -17.06 -4.26 -17.67
CA SER A 836 -15.62 -4.33 -17.40
C SER A 836 -15.26 -4.38 -15.92
N ASN A 837 -16.17 -3.97 -15.03
CA ASN A 837 -15.94 -4.03 -13.59
C ASN A 837 -16.12 -5.44 -13.01
N THR A 838 -16.80 -6.34 -13.73
CA THR A 838 -16.98 -7.74 -13.32
C THR A 838 -15.98 -8.68 -13.97
N LEU A 839 -15.11 -8.16 -14.85
CA LEU A 839 -14.02 -8.92 -15.45
C LEU A 839 -12.82 -8.95 -14.50
N SER A 840 -12.16 -10.10 -14.44
CA SER A 840 -10.88 -10.26 -13.77
C SER A 840 -9.77 -9.46 -14.48
N GLY A 841 -8.69 -9.17 -13.76
CA GLY A 841 -7.52 -8.48 -14.34
C GLY A 841 -6.93 -9.23 -15.55
N GLY A 842 -6.87 -10.56 -15.48
CA GLY A 842 -6.40 -11.41 -16.59
C GLY A 842 -7.36 -11.44 -17.79
N GLU A 843 -8.67 -11.40 -17.58
CA GLU A 843 -9.64 -11.23 -18.68
C GLU A 843 -9.50 -9.87 -19.35
N ALA A 844 -9.37 -8.80 -18.54
CA ALA A 844 -9.16 -7.45 -19.04
C ALA A 844 -7.90 -7.36 -19.93
N GLN A 845 -6.82 -8.00 -19.49
CA GLN A 845 -5.56 -8.07 -20.22
C GLN A 845 -5.69 -8.85 -21.55
N ARG A 846 -6.40 -9.98 -21.55
CA ARG A 846 -6.67 -10.77 -22.76
C ARG A 846 -7.53 -10.02 -23.78
N ILE A 847 -8.48 -9.19 -23.34
CA ILE A 847 -9.26 -8.33 -24.25
C ILE A 847 -8.35 -7.27 -24.90
N LYS A 848 -7.40 -6.69 -24.16
CA LYS A 848 -6.38 -5.80 -24.72
C LYS A 848 -5.56 -6.52 -25.78
N LEU A 849 -5.06 -7.73 -25.47
CA LEU A 849 -4.33 -8.58 -26.41
C LEU A 849 -5.13 -8.85 -27.70
N ALA A 850 -6.40 -9.25 -27.58
CA ALA A 850 -7.27 -9.49 -28.72
C ALA A 850 -7.44 -8.23 -29.60
N SER A 851 -7.54 -7.05 -29.00
CA SER A 851 -7.65 -5.79 -29.76
C SER A 851 -6.43 -5.49 -30.65
N PHE A 852 -5.23 -5.97 -30.26
CA PHE A 852 -4.03 -5.85 -31.07
C PHE A 852 -4.00 -6.89 -32.19
N LEU A 853 -4.46 -8.11 -31.93
CA LEU A 853 -4.63 -9.13 -32.97
C LEU A 853 -5.62 -8.69 -34.06
N VAL A 854 -6.70 -7.96 -33.68
CA VAL A 854 -7.68 -7.38 -34.63
C VAL A 854 -7.05 -6.33 -35.56
N LYS A 855 -6.05 -5.56 -35.09
CA LYS A 855 -5.41 -4.51 -35.89
C LYS A 855 -4.56 -5.08 -37.05
N GLY A 856 -4.22 -6.37 -37.01
CA GLY A 856 -3.53 -7.08 -38.09
C GLY A 856 -2.06 -6.68 -38.26
N ASN A 857 -1.45 -7.10 -39.39
CA ASN A 857 -0.08 -6.75 -39.77
C ASN A 857 0.03 -5.25 -40.04
N ASN A 858 0.36 -4.47 -39.02
CA ASN A 858 0.97 -3.18 -39.23
C ASN A 858 2.40 -3.40 -39.72
N THR A 859 2.87 -2.57 -40.66
CA THR A 859 4.28 -2.51 -41.07
C THR A 859 5.23 -2.12 -39.93
N ASN A 860 4.65 -1.68 -38.82
CA ASN A 860 5.31 -0.98 -37.74
C ASN A 860 5.60 -1.97 -36.61
N LYS A 861 6.88 -2.18 -36.32
CA LYS A 861 7.33 -3.10 -35.26
C LYS A 861 6.95 -2.54 -33.89
N THR A 862 6.09 -3.26 -33.18
CA THR A 862 5.63 -2.90 -31.84
C THR A 862 6.34 -3.74 -30.79
N LEU A 863 6.75 -3.13 -29.68
CA LEU A 863 7.22 -3.85 -28.49
C LEU A 863 6.09 -3.91 -27.46
N PHE A 864 5.69 -5.13 -27.11
CA PHE A 864 4.68 -5.40 -26.10
C PHE A 864 5.33 -5.75 -24.77
N ILE A 865 4.80 -5.18 -23.69
CA ILE A 865 5.17 -5.50 -22.31
C ILE A 865 3.94 -6.07 -21.61
N PHE A 866 3.99 -7.34 -21.22
CA PHE A 866 2.93 -7.99 -20.44
C PHE A 866 3.36 -8.15 -18.99
N ASP A 867 2.47 -7.77 -18.08
CA ASP A 867 2.65 -7.92 -16.64
C ASP A 867 1.82 -9.11 -16.16
N GLU A 868 2.48 -10.20 -15.76
CA GLU A 868 1.89 -11.44 -15.24
C GLU A 868 0.66 -11.93 -16.03
N PRO A 869 0.80 -12.28 -17.33
CA PRO A 869 -0.33 -12.63 -18.18
C PRO A 869 -0.96 -14.00 -17.91
N THR A 870 -0.35 -14.80 -17.04
CA THR A 870 -0.81 -16.13 -16.62
C THR A 870 -1.77 -16.09 -15.42
N THR A 871 -1.97 -14.92 -14.81
CA THR A 871 -2.89 -14.74 -13.69
C THR A 871 -4.30 -15.25 -14.04
N GLY A 872 -4.87 -16.14 -13.21
CA GLY A 872 -6.20 -16.71 -13.45
C GLY A 872 -6.27 -17.79 -14.53
N LEU A 873 -5.14 -18.26 -15.06
CA LEU A 873 -5.14 -19.22 -16.16
C LEU A 873 -4.83 -20.64 -15.69
N HIS A 874 -5.67 -21.57 -16.14
CA HIS A 874 -5.38 -22.99 -16.09
C HIS A 874 -4.30 -23.36 -17.13
N PHE A 875 -3.61 -24.49 -16.95
CA PHE A 875 -2.55 -24.97 -17.86
C PHE A 875 -2.96 -24.95 -19.35
N ALA A 876 -4.18 -25.42 -19.66
CA ALA A 876 -4.72 -25.41 -21.01
C ALA A 876 -4.92 -24.00 -21.59
N ASP A 877 -5.22 -23.02 -20.75
CA ASP A 877 -5.39 -21.63 -21.15
C ASP A 877 -4.03 -20.93 -21.35
N ILE A 878 -3.02 -21.27 -20.56
CA ILE A 878 -1.62 -20.84 -20.79
C ILE A 878 -1.15 -21.27 -22.18
N LYS A 879 -1.49 -22.50 -22.61
CA LYS A 879 -1.18 -22.99 -23.96
C LYS A 879 -1.82 -22.13 -25.07
N LYS A 880 -3.06 -21.66 -24.88
CA LYS A 880 -3.74 -20.73 -25.81
C LYS A 880 -3.10 -19.34 -25.81
N LEU A 881 -2.70 -18.84 -24.63
CA LEU A 881 -2.00 -17.58 -24.48
C LEU A 881 -0.66 -17.60 -25.23
N LEU A 882 0.16 -18.64 -25.05
CA LEU A 882 1.44 -18.79 -25.75
C LEU A 882 1.26 -18.82 -27.27
N LYS A 883 0.21 -19.50 -27.77
CA LYS A 883 -0.14 -19.48 -29.19
C LYS A 883 -0.47 -18.06 -29.70
N SER A 884 -1.11 -17.24 -28.86
CA SER A 884 -1.41 -15.84 -29.17
C SER A 884 -0.14 -14.97 -29.17
N PHE A 885 0.81 -15.23 -28.28
CA PHE A 885 2.13 -14.60 -28.30
C PHE A 885 2.92 -14.98 -29.55
N ASP A 886 2.92 -16.25 -29.94
CA ASP A 886 3.54 -16.71 -31.18
C ASP A 886 2.94 -16.00 -32.40
N ALA A 887 1.62 -15.79 -32.43
CA ALA A 887 0.97 -15.04 -33.49
C ALA A 887 1.48 -13.60 -33.60
N LEU A 888 1.68 -12.90 -32.47
CA LEU A 888 2.26 -11.54 -32.46
C LEU A 888 3.75 -11.54 -32.85
N LEU A 889 4.54 -12.49 -32.37
CA LEU A 889 5.96 -12.62 -32.69
C LEU A 889 6.18 -12.89 -34.18
N ASN A 890 5.33 -13.73 -34.79
CA ASN A 890 5.37 -14.03 -36.22
C ASN A 890 5.08 -12.81 -37.12
N GLN A 891 4.47 -11.76 -36.58
CA GLN A 891 4.28 -10.46 -37.26
C GLN A 891 5.52 -9.56 -37.16
N GLY A 892 6.58 -10.00 -36.48
CA GLY A 892 7.83 -9.24 -36.29
C GLY A 892 7.84 -8.33 -35.06
N ASN A 893 6.88 -8.50 -34.14
CA ASN A 893 6.82 -7.77 -32.88
C ASN A 893 7.80 -8.34 -31.84
N THR A 894 8.07 -7.58 -30.78
CA THR A 894 8.86 -8.03 -29.63
C THR A 894 7.94 -8.19 -28.42
N ILE A 895 8.12 -9.24 -27.62
CA ILE A 895 7.32 -9.46 -26.41
C ILE A 895 8.24 -9.57 -25.21
N ILE A 896 8.00 -8.73 -24.20
CA ILE A 896 8.61 -8.81 -22.89
C ILE A 896 7.52 -9.17 -21.88
N VAL A 897 7.74 -10.22 -21.10
CA VAL A 897 6.79 -10.68 -20.09
C VAL A 897 7.44 -10.63 -18.72
N ILE A 898 6.77 -10.06 -17.72
CA ILE A 898 7.15 -10.23 -16.31
C ILE A 898 6.44 -11.47 -15.81
N GLU A 899 7.19 -12.51 -15.41
CA GLU A 899 6.56 -13.77 -14.99
C GLU A 899 7.33 -14.63 -13.97
N HIS A 900 6.55 -15.49 -13.33
CA HIS A 900 6.85 -16.48 -12.32
C HIS A 900 6.42 -17.90 -12.72
N ASN A 901 5.46 -18.10 -13.63
CA ASN A 901 5.01 -19.43 -14.03
C ASN A 901 6.06 -20.16 -14.88
N MET A 902 6.41 -21.37 -14.47
CA MET A 902 7.47 -22.16 -15.09
C MET A 902 7.14 -22.60 -16.52
N ASP A 903 5.87 -22.73 -16.89
CA ASP A 903 5.47 -23.10 -18.26
C ASP A 903 5.69 -21.96 -19.26
N VAL A 904 5.56 -20.71 -18.83
CA VAL A 904 5.92 -19.56 -19.69
C VAL A 904 7.43 -19.37 -19.72
N ILE A 905 8.11 -19.51 -18.58
CA ILE A 905 9.56 -19.35 -18.47
C ILE A 905 10.29 -20.39 -19.34
N LYS A 906 9.88 -21.67 -19.32
CA LYS A 906 10.51 -22.71 -20.16
C LYS A 906 10.32 -22.47 -21.66
N CYS A 907 9.25 -21.79 -22.06
CA CYS A 907 8.96 -21.44 -23.45
C CYS A 907 9.65 -20.13 -23.91
N ALA A 908 10.30 -19.38 -23.01
CA ALA A 908 10.96 -18.12 -23.33
C ALA A 908 12.16 -18.28 -24.27
N ASP A 909 12.36 -17.36 -25.21
CA ASP A 909 13.57 -17.36 -26.04
C ASP A 909 14.77 -16.79 -25.27
N TRP A 910 14.51 -15.88 -24.32
CA TRP A 910 15.51 -15.25 -23.46
C TRP A 910 14.94 -15.00 -22.06
N ILE A 911 15.75 -15.17 -21.02
CA ILE A 911 15.39 -14.92 -19.62
C ILE A 911 16.32 -13.88 -19.02
N ILE A 912 15.74 -12.98 -18.22
CA ILE A 912 16.45 -12.09 -17.30
C ILE A 912 15.95 -12.41 -15.89
N ASP A 913 16.79 -13.06 -15.08
CA ASP A 913 16.46 -13.40 -13.69
C ASP A 913 17.00 -12.32 -12.73
N ILE A 914 16.10 -11.73 -11.94
CA ILE A 914 16.41 -10.65 -10.98
C ILE A 914 16.29 -11.18 -9.55
N GLY A 915 17.33 -11.00 -8.75
CA GLY A 915 17.39 -11.52 -7.38
C GLY A 915 18.71 -11.20 -6.68
N PRO A 916 19.25 -12.13 -5.86
CA PRO A 916 18.71 -13.46 -5.54
C PRO A 916 17.47 -13.41 -4.62
N GLU A 917 17.35 -12.37 -3.79
CA GLU A 917 16.25 -12.20 -2.83
C GLU A 917 15.35 -11.00 -3.19
N GLY A 918 14.31 -10.74 -2.38
CA GLY A 918 13.49 -9.53 -2.45
C GLY A 918 14.05 -8.36 -1.63
N GLY A 919 13.55 -7.15 -1.87
CA GLY A 919 13.87 -5.96 -1.08
C GLY A 919 15.35 -5.55 -1.16
N ASP A 920 15.94 -5.13 -0.04
CA ASP A 920 17.33 -4.66 0.05
C ASP A 920 18.35 -5.75 -0.36
N ARG A 921 18.01 -7.03 -0.20
CA ARG A 921 18.87 -8.17 -0.56
C ARG A 921 18.77 -8.56 -2.04
N GLY A 922 17.78 -8.02 -2.76
CA GLY A 922 17.60 -8.22 -4.20
C GLY A 922 18.30 -7.19 -5.07
N GLY A 923 17.75 -6.99 -6.26
CA GLY A 923 18.10 -5.91 -7.16
C GLY A 923 19.33 -6.14 -8.02
N ASN A 924 19.79 -7.38 -8.17
CA ASN A 924 20.87 -7.75 -9.10
C ASN A 924 20.33 -8.65 -10.21
N VAL A 925 21.02 -8.70 -11.35
CA VAL A 925 20.79 -9.74 -12.37
C VAL A 925 21.53 -10.99 -11.92
N VAL A 926 20.79 -12.05 -11.61
CA VAL A 926 21.34 -13.36 -11.20
C VAL A 926 21.77 -14.14 -12.44
N PHE A 927 20.99 -14.01 -13.52
CA PHE A 927 21.24 -14.68 -14.79
C PHE A 927 20.62 -13.90 -15.96
N GLU A 928 21.28 -13.97 -17.12
CA GLU A 928 20.78 -13.48 -18.40
C GLU A 928 21.17 -14.49 -19.48
N GLY A 929 20.20 -15.07 -20.20
CA GLY A 929 20.49 -16.16 -21.14
C GLY A 929 19.27 -16.96 -21.59
N VAL A 930 19.51 -18.13 -22.18
CA VAL A 930 18.47 -19.10 -22.54
C VAL A 930 18.04 -19.94 -21.33
N PRO A 931 16.80 -20.46 -21.29
CA PRO A 931 16.32 -21.31 -20.19
C PRO A 931 17.20 -22.52 -19.87
N GLU A 932 17.79 -23.16 -20.88
CA GLU A 932 18.67 -24.32 -20.70
C GLU A 932 19.94 -24.01 -19.89
N ASP A 933 20.43 -22.77 -19.97
CA ASP A 933 21.61 -22.34 -19.24
C ASP A 933 21.27 -21.84 -17.84
N LEU A 934 20.05 -21.32 -17.64
CA LEU A 934 19.54 -20.93 -16.31
C LEU A 934 19.49 -22.13 -15.35
N ILE A 935 19.11 -23.30 -15.84
CA ILE A 935 19.02 -24.54 -15.02
C ILE A 935 20.39 -24.95 -14.43
N LYS A 936 21.48 -24.56 -15.10
CA LYS A 936 22.86 -24.84 -14.67
C LYS A 936 23.40 -23.78 -13.72
N GLN A 937 22.73 -22.63 -13.60
CA GLN A 937 23.19 -21.51 -12.79
C GLN A 937 22.98 -21.79 -11.30
N GLU A 938 24.07 -21.78 -10.53
CA GLU A 938 24.00 -21.88 -9.08
C GLU A 938 23.50 -20.56 -8.45
N GLY A 939 22.63 -20.65 -7.45
CA GLY A 939 22.10 -19.49 -6.73
C GLY A 939 20.89 -18.80 -7.40
N SER A 940 20.39 -19.31 -8.54
CA SER A 940 19.09 -18.91 -9.08
C SER A 940 17.98 -19.82 -8.55
N TYR A 941 17.06 -19.26 -7.76
CA TYR A 941 15.85 -19.97 -7.36
C TYR A 941 15.01 -20.38 -8.57
N THR A 942 14.92 -19.53 -9.59
CA THR A 942 14.16 -19.88 -10.80
C THR A 942 14.80 -21.05 -11.53
N GLY A 943 16.13 -21.12 -11.63
CA GLY A 943 16.83 -22.26 -12.21
C GLY A 943 16.60 -23.58 -11.46
N GLU A 944 16.49 -23.54 -10.13
CA GLU A 944 16.18 -24.72 -9.30
C GLU A 944 14.80 -25.30 -9.62
N TYR A 945 13.75 -24.49 -9.60
CA TYR A 945 12.37 -24.94 -9.90
C TYR A 945 12.17 -25.24 -11.39
N LEU A 946 12.84 -24.52 -12.29
CA LEU A 946 12.75 -24.77 -13.72
C LEU A 946 13.35 -26.14 -14.10
N ARG A 947 14.36 -26.61 -13.35
CA ARG A 947 14.99 -27.92 -13.57
C ARG A 947 13.98 -29.07 -13.53
N GLU A 948 13.00 -29.01 -12.63
CA GLU A 948 11.96 -30.04 -12.48
C GLU A 948 11.05 -30.16 -13.71
N ARG A 949 10.99 -29.12 -14.56
CA ARG A 949 10.19 -29.10 -15.79
C ARG A 949 10.96 -29.58 -17.04
N PHE A 950 12.28 -29.80 -16.92
CA PHE A 950 13.14 -30.30 -17.99
C PHE A 950 13.57 -31.77 -17.79
N LEU A 951 13.28 -32.34 -16.63
CA LEU A 951 13.48 -33.74 -16.26
C LEU A 951 12.22 -34.54 -16.59
#